data_AF-A0A1Q8DVX5-F1
#
_entry.id   AF-A0A1Q8DVX5-F1
#
_cell.length_a   1.000
_cell.length_b   1.000
_cell.length_c   1.000
_cell.angle_alpha   90.00
_cell.angle_beta   90.00
_cell.angle_gamma   90.00
#
_symmetry.space_group_name_H-M   'P 1'
#
loop_
_entity.id
_entity.type
_entity.pdbx_description
1 polymer ?
#
loop_
_entity_poly.entity_id
_entity_poly.type
_entity_poly.pdbx_seq_one_letter_code
_entity_poly.pdbx_strand_id
1 'polypeptide(L)'
;MAIGLFILAVIIQLAVVLAIFLLSLSRVTGSIVAIITVIVTAFISPWSLVLGVPIALLCLILLIAPIRQALITKPVYKALSGAMPSMSDTEREALDAGTSWWEKELFMGAPNWDTFANYPYPELSEREQSFIDNEVETLCAMLDEWEITQDYKDLTPQTWQFIKANGFLGLIIPQEYGGLEFSSYAQSRVMSKIASRSSTAAVSCMVPNSLGPGELLMHYGTDEQKQRWLPGLAKGEEVPCFGLTGPEAGSDAGAIPDTGVVCYGIHEGEHTLGMRMNFSKRWITLAPIATVVGLAFKMHDPEGLLGDPSKTDYGITCALIPADHEGVIIGPRHYPSGSPFMNGTVDGTDVFIPLDYIIGGVENAGRGWRMLMECLGVGRGISLPALSTSASEMSYLSVSAFAKVREQFKISVGKFEGVQDATSRMASNTYMLEAFRHLVTCGLNQGGTPSVMTAMAKYYATETMREVVNDGMDVVGGRAIQMGPRNFLASLYQSIPVSITVEGANILTRSLMIFGQGAMRCHPYLFDELQLLQSEDKKDALKQFDNLFFKHLGYTFNRGAKAFVAGYVGGSSNAPSFADSFTRPYYKHINRLSAGFALTADMALGLLAGDLKRKEMMSGRLADIHGHLFIATAILQFYEHGSKSEAERLHAEVALQNSLYTIQEAFVAFFANFPNRMAANVVSFVTFPSGRIFTPASDELKAKLGDTFMDDHEANPFRDYLKTMVYYNTDPDDVTGRMEHAYQTLLEVEPLWQKFKKAEHDDSFEGLTFEDHVVHASQSGVITESEAEQLIKYNALRFDSLLTDVLDEHLLHVQERFNPHSLENAVHQLTDYAELKSAAQAQNGISADDNSIKDTESTGDDNPAHRYETDGDVKMAGEQSTVEEVKAQTDFDEANPEAEALDHRSRDAESTLSERMSYNHSRGIDTQLDTDDGRLNAHSGHESSEGENVSTQGSKWQDGLRREEDDKA
;
A
#
# COMPACT_ATOMS: atom_id res chain seq x y z
N MET A 1 0.85 -41.60 46.70
CA MET A 1 -0.36 -42.16 46.07
C MET A 1 -1.52 -41.15 46.05
N ALA A 2 -2.10 -40.74 47.19
CA ALA A 2 -3.26 -39.84 47.23
C ALA A 2 -3.11 -38.52 46.44
N ILE A 3 -1.95 -37.84 46.55
CA ILE A 3 -1.66 -36.62 45.77
C ILE A 3 -1.66 -36.90 44.25
N GLY A 4 -1.11 -38.03 43.83
CA GLY A 4 -1.11 -38.43 42.41
C GLY A 4 -2.51 -38.74 41.88
N LEU A 5 -3.37 -39.39 42.67
CA LEU A 5 -4.77 -39.63 42.32
C LEU A 5 -5.59 -38.33 42.27
N PHE A 6 -5.31 -37.37 43.14
CA PHE A 6 -5.89 -36.03 43.08
C PHE A 6 -5.47 -35.28 41.80
N ILE A 7 -4.18 -35.24 41.49
CA ILE A 7 -3.66 -34.60 40.26
C ILE A 7 -4.26 -35.27 39.01
N LEU A 8 -4.30 -36.60 38.96
CA LEU A 8 -4.92 -37.35 37.86
C LEU A 8 -6.41 -37.00 37.70
N ALA A 9 -7.17 -36.97 38.80
CA ALA A 9 -8.59 -36.61 38.78
C ALA A 9 -8.83 -35.17 38.28
N VAL A 10 -7.98 -34.21 38.68
CA VAL A 10 -8.01 -32.83 38.18
C VAL A 10 -7.65 -32.74 36.69
N ILE A 11 -6.60 -33.46 36.24
CA ILE A 11 -6.23 -33.54 34.82
C ILE A 11 -7.37 -34.10 33.99
N ILE A 12 -8.07 -35.14 34.46
CA ILE A 12 -9.25 -35.70 33.76
C ILE A 12 -10.37 -34.67 33.65
N GLN A 13 -10.69 -33.92 34.72
CA GLN A 13 -11.70 -32.86 34.66
C GLN A 13 -11.33 -31.78 33.63
N LEU A 14 -10.09 -31.29 33.67
CA LEU A 14 -9.61 -30.25 32.74
C LEU A 14 -9.54 -30.75 31.29
N ALA A 15 -9.07 -31.98 31.06
CA ALA A 15 -9.00 -32.58 29.74
C ALA A 15 -10.39 -32.81 29.13
N VAL A 16 -11.40 -33.19 29.93
CA VAL A 16 -12.78 -33.32 29.45
C VAL A 16 -13.40 -31.94 29.17
N VAL A 17 -13.16 -30.93 30.01
CA VAL A 17 -13.62 -29.55 29.72
C VAL A 17 -13.01 -29.04 28.40
N LEU A 18 -11.71 -29.26 28.20
CA LEU A 18 -11.04 -28.94 26.93
C LEU A 18 -11.66 -29.71 25.76
N ALA A 19 -11.90 -31.01 25.90
CA ALA A 19 -12.51 -31.85 24.87
C ALA A 19 -13.96 -31.44 24.53
N ILE A 20 -14.77 -31.05 25.52
CA ILE A 20 -16.13 -30.54 25.34
C ILE A 20 -16.11 -29.35 24.36
N PHE A 21 -15.17 -28.41 24.57
CA PHE A 21 -15.04 -27.24 23.72
C PHE A 21 -14.41 -27.58 22.36
N LEU A 22 -13.33 -28.35 22.30
CA LEU A 22 -12.70 -28.78 21.02
C LEU A 22 -13.70 -29.47 20.08
N LEU A 23 -14.48 -30.41 20.61
CA LEU A 23 -15.49 -31.17 19.87
C LEU A 23 -16.79 -30.37 19.63
N SER A 24 -16.86 -29.11 20.08
CA SER A 24 -18.02 -28.22 19.91
C SER A 24 -19.33 -28.83 20.40
N LEU A 25 -19.29 -29.56 21.53
CA LEU A 25 -20.49 -30.22 22.06
C LEU A 25 -21.56 -29.20 22.46
N SER A 26 -22.83 -29.52 22.22
CA SER A 26 -23.94 -28.65 22.60
C SER A 26 -23.90 -28.30 24.10
N ARG A 27 -24.35 -27.10 24.49
CA ARG A 27 -24.42 -26.65 25.89
C ARG A 27 -25.02 -27.70 26.83
N VAL A 28 -26.05 -28.42 26.38
CA VAL A 28 -26.72 -29.47 27.17
C VAL A 28 -25.83 -30.71 27.29
N THR A 29 -25.31 -31.21 26.17
CA THR A 29 -24.42 -32.38 26.13
C THR A 29 -23.15 -32.14 26.94
N GLY A 30 -22.47 -31.00 26.72
CA GLY A 30 -21.26 -30.63 27.43
C GLY A 30 -21.46 -30.50 28.95
N SER A 31 -22.56 -29.84 29.38
CA SER A 31 -22.89 -29.74 30.81
C SER A 31 -23.13 -31.10 31.46
N ILE A 32 -23.81 -32.03 30.77
CA ILE A 32 -24.05 -33.39 31.26
C ILE A 32 -22.72 -34.18 31.35
N VAL A 33 -21.89 -34.13 30.30
CA VAL A 33 -20.58 -34.80 30.28
C VAL A 33 -19.69 -34.27 31.40
N ALA A 34 -19.61 -32.95 31.59
CA ALA A 34 -18.84 -32.35 32.68
C ALA A 34 -19.33 -32.80 34.08
N ILE A 35 -20.65 -32.80 34.34
CA ILE A 35 -21.21 -33.28 35.61
C ILE A 35 -20.90 -34.77 35.84
N ILE A 36 -21.03 -35.62 34.81
CA ILE A 36 -20.67 -37.04 34.90
C ILE A 36 -19.18 -37.21 35.21
N THR A 37 -18.30 -36.44 34.56
CA THR A 37 -16.86 -36.47 34.83
C THR A 37 -16.52 -36.03 36.25
N VAL A 38 -17.19 -35.00 36.80
CA VAL A 38 -17.03 -34.61 38.20
C VAL A 38 -17.42 -35.75 39.14
N ILE A 39 -18.53 -36.44 38.90
CA ILE A 39 -18.97 -37.59 39.70
C ILE A 39 -17.95 -38.74 39.62
N VAL A 40 -17.52 -39.12 38.41
CA VAL A 40 -16.54 -40.20 38.19
C VAL A 40 -15.18 -39.88 38.86
N THR A 41 -14.68 -38.65 38.69
CA THR A 41 -13.39 -38.23 39.25
C THR A 41 -13.41 -38.05 40.77
N ALA A 42 -14.59 -37.85 41.39
CA ALA A 42 -14.74 -37.87 42.84
C ALA A 42 -14.53 -39.28 43.44
N PHE A 43 -14.86 -40.34 42.70
CA PHE A 43 -14.53 -41.72 43.09
C PHE A 43 -13.03 -42.05 42.97
N ILE A 44 -12.30 -41.36 42.08
CA ILE A 44 -10.83 -41.49 41.94
C ILE A 44 -10.11 -40.78 43.09
N SER A 45 -10.58 -39.57 43.44
CA SER A 45 -10.10 -38.82 44.61
C SER A 45 -11.18 -37.82 45.05
N PRO A 46 -11.73 -37.93 46.28
CA PRO A 46 -12.75 -36.99 46.77
C PRO A 46 -12.29 -35.52 46.78
N TRP A 47 -10.97 -35.29 46.87
CA TRP A 47 -10.38 -33.95 46.81
C TRP A 47 -10.60 -33.26 45.45
N SER A 48 -10.86 -34.00 44.37
CA SER A 48 -11.17 -33.43 43.05
C SER A 48 -12.48 -32.64 43.03
N LEU A 49 -13.34 -32.80 44.05
CA LEU A 49 -14.54 -31.99 44.24
C LEU A 49 -14.25 -30.51 44.50
N VAL A 50 -13.03 -30.13 44.93
CA VAL A 50 -12.62 -28.73 45.07
C VAL A 50 -12.73 -27.96 43.75
N LEU A 51 -12.38 -28.60 42.63
CA LEU A 51 -12.55 -28.07 41.28
C LEU A 51 -13.89 -28.51 40.67
N GLY A 52 -14.30 -29.75 40.94
CA GLY A 52 -15.48 -30.35 40.33
C GLY A 52 -16.82 -29.76 40.79
N VAL A 53 -16.96 -29.37 42.06
CA VAL A 53 -18.21 -28.74 42.56
C VAL A 53 -18.49 -27.40 41.87
N PRO A 54 -17.52 -26.46 41.74
CA PRO A 54 -17.68 -25.27 40.90
C PRO A 54 -18.11 -25.57 39.46
N ILE A 55 -17.47 -26.55 38.80
CA ILE A 55 -17.82 -26.97 37.42
C ILE A 55 -19.27 -27.48 37.36
N ALA A 56 -19.65 -28.38 38.27
CA ALA A 56 -20.98 -28.96 38.30
C ALA A 56 -22.07 -27.91 38.60
N LEU A 57 -21.83 -26.99 39.53
CA LEU A 57 -22.74 -25.88 39.84
C LEU A 57 -22.94 -24.96 38.64
N LEU A 58 -21.86 -24.61 37.93
CA LEU A 58 -21.94 -23.82 36.69
C LEU A 58 -22.76 -24.57 35.62
N CYS A 59 -22.49 -25.85 35.41
CA CYS A 59 -23.24 -26.68 34.46
C CYS A 59 -24.74 -26.76 34.79
N LEU A 60 -25.11 -26.86 36.08
CA LEU A 60 -26.51 -26.83 36.52
C LEU A 60 -27.20 -25.48 36.23
N ILE A 61 -26.50 -24.36 36.45
CA ILE A 61 -26.98 -23.02 36.08
C ILE A 61 -27.19 -22.93 34.56
N LEU A 62 -26.26 -23.44 33.75
CA LEU A 62 -26.33 -23.41 32.28
C LEU A 62 -27.47 -24.28 31.71
N LEU A 63 -27.81 -25.39 32.36
CA LEU A 63 -28.92 -26.27 31.97
C LEU A 63 -30.30 -25.65 32.23
N ILE A 64 -30.50 -24.98 33.36
CA ILE A 64 -31.81 -24.48 33.78
C ILE A 64 -32.06 -23.08 33.20
N ALA A 65 -32.77 -23.00 32.07
CA ALA A 65 -32.95 -21.75 31.32
C ALA A 65 -33.48 -20.55 32.14
N PRO A 66 -34.49 -20.67 33.03
CA PRO A 66 -34.92 -19.54 33.86
C PRO A 66 -33.83 -19.01 34.80
N ILE A 67 -32.98 -19.90 35.34
CA ILE A 67 -31.87 -19.53 36.23
C ILE A 67 -30.75 -18.88 35.42
N ARG A 68 -30.36 -19.47 34.28
CA ARG A 68 -29.40 -18.91 33.33
C ARG A 68 -29.77 -17.50 32.88
N GLN A 69 -31.02 -17.30 32.46
CA GLN A 69 -31.52 -16.01 31.99
C GLN A 69 -31.54 -14.97 33.10
N ALA A 70 -31.90 -15.35 34.33
CA ALA A 70 -31.91 -14.44 35.48
C ALA A 70 -30.51 -14.05 35.96
N LEU A 71 -29.57 -15.00 36.03
CA LEU A 71 -28.24 -14.81 36.62
C LEU A 71 -27.16 -14.34 35.63
N ILE A 72 -27.27 -14.67 34.34
CA ILE A 72 -26.24 -14.40 33.33
C ILE A 72 -26.81 -13.51 32.23
N THR A 73 -27.82 -13.98 31.49
CA THR A 73 -28.23 -13.34 30.24
C THR A 73 -28.82 -11.94 30.45
N LYS A 74 -29.71 -11.76 31.42
CA LYS A 74 -30.36 -10.47 31.69
C LYS A 74 -29.37 -9.40 32.21
N PRO A 75 -28.44 -9.71 33.14
CA PRO A 75 -27.33 -8.80 33.47
C PRO A 75 -26.47 -8.42 32.26
N VAL A 76 -26.05 -9.39 31.44
CA VAL A 76 -25.20 -9.15 30.26
C VAL A 76 -25.92 -8.30 29.21
N TYR A 77 -27.17 -8.64 28.85
CA TYR A 77 -27.99 -7.86 27.92
C TYR A 77 -28.13 -6.40 28.39
N LYS A 78 -28.36 -6.18 29.69
CA LYS A 78 -28.45 -4.82 30.25
C LYS A 78 -27.11 -4.07 30.20
N ALA A 79 -26.00 -4.76 30.44
CA ALA A 79 -24.67 -4.14 30.36
C ALA A 79 -24.32 -3.74 28.92
N LEU A 80 -24.51 -4.65 27.96
CA LEU A 80 -24.21 -4.40 26.55
C LEU A 80 -25.12 -3.32 25.94
N SER A 81 -26.44 -3.41 26.15
CA SER A 81 -27.38 -2.38 25.66
C SER A 81 -27.17 -0.98 26.27
N GLY A 82 -26.46 -0.87 27.40
CA GLY A 82 -26.05 0.41 27.98
C GLY A 82 -24.65 0.88 27.59
N ALA A 83 -23.81 0.00 27.04
CA ALA A 83 -22.42 0.30 26.70
C ALA A 83 -22.18 0.52 25.20
N MET A 84 -23.11 0.12 24.35
CA MET A 84 -23.01 0.28 22.90
C MET A 84 -23.58 1.63 22.45
N PRO A 85 -22.86 2.40 21.63
CA PRO A 85 -23.41 3.62 21.04
C PRO A 85 -24.57 3.29 20.08
N SER A 86 -25.48 4.25 19.91
CA SER A 86 -26.43 4.24 18.80
C SER A 86 -25.67 4.28 17.48
N MET A 87 -25.92 3.31 16.61
CA MET A 87 -25.41 3.31 15.25
C MET A 87 -26.20 4.31 14.40
N SER A 88 -25.51 5.19 13.66
CA SER A 88 -26.21 6.08 12.72
C SER A 88 -26.78 5.26 11.56
N ASP A 89 -27.80 5.78 10.88
CA ASP A 89 -28.37 5.08 9.71
C ASP A 89 -27.33 4.93 8.59
N THR A 90 -26.42 5.91 8.43
CA THR A 90 -25.26 5.83 7.51
C THR A 90 -24.23 4.75 7.91
N GLU A 91 -24.01 4.51 9.21
CA GLU A 91 -23.16 3.40 9.67
C GLU A 91 -23.87 2.04 9.47
N ARG A 92 -25.20 1.99 9.66
CA ARG A 92 -25.99 0.77 9.42
C ARG A 92 -25.98 0.42 7.94
N GLU A 93 -26.29 1.38 7.08
CA GLU A 93 -26.23 1.21 5.62
C GLU A 93 -24.84 0.77 5.16
N ALA A 94 -23.75 1.32 5.71
CA ALA A 94 -22.38 0.90 5.38
C ALA A 94 -22.00 -0.50 5.90
N LEU A 95 -22.73 -1.05 6.88
CA LEU A 95 -22.56 -2.44 7.35
C LEU A 95 -23.51 -3.43 6.68
N ASP A 96 -24.64 -2.97 6.15
CA ASP A 96 -25.50 -3.76 5.27
C ASP A 96 -24.87 -3.84 3.87
N ALA A 97 -24.46 -2.70 3.30
CA ALA A 97 -23.74 -2.55 2.04
C ALA A 97 -22.41 -3.32 2.03
N GLY A 98 -22.33 -4.36 1.21
CA GLY A 98 -21.16 -5.23 1.11
C GLY A 98 -21.48 -6.71 1.29
N THR A 99 -20.46 -7.55 1.07
CA THR A 99 -20.43 -8.97 1.46
C THR A 99 -19.17 -9.27 2.28
N SER A 100 -18.93 -10.55 2.58
CA SER A 100 -17.71 -11.06 3.20
C SER A 100 -17.33 -12.36 2.52
N TRP A 101 -16.05 -12.60 2.27
CA TRP A 101 -15.55 -13.73 1.49
C TRP A 101 -14.50 -14.53 2.30
N TRP A 102 -13.37 -14.93 1.71
CA TRP A 102 -12.37 -15.78 2.33
C TRP A 102 -11.76 -15.19 3.61
N GLU A 103 -11.66 -13.86 3.70
CA GLU A 103 -11.18 -13.17 4.90
C GLU A 103 -12.03 -13.51 6.14
N LYS A 104 -13.32 -13.86 5.95
CA LYS A 104 -14.21 -14.31 7.02
C LYS A 104 -13.79 -15.66 7.60
N GLU A 105 -13.41 -16.63 6.78
CA GLU A 105 -12.96 -17.95 7.24
C GLU A 105 -11.70 -17.84 8.13
N LEU A 106 -10.80 -16.93 7.76
CA LEU A 106 -9.61 -16.58 8.53
C LEU A 106 -9.95 -15.86 9.85
N PHE A 107 -10.88 -14.91 9.83
CA PHE A 107 -11.38 -14.23 11.04
C PHE A 107 -12.07 -15.21 11.99
N MET A 108 -12.85 -16.14 11.44
CA MET A 108 -13.64 -17.12 12.20
C MET A 108 -12.79 -18.18 12.91
N GLY A 109 -11.46 -18.20 12.79
CA GLY A 109 -10.59 -19.05 13.62
C GLY A 109 -10.62 -20.56 13.31
N ALA A 110 -11.16 -20.96 12.16
CA ALA A 110 -11.11 -22.35 11.68
C ALA A 110 -11.36 -22.40 10.16
N PRO A 111 -10.37 -22.03 9.33
CA PRO A 111 -10.58 -21.87 7.90
C PRO A 111 -10.99 -23.17 7.21
N ASN A 112 -12.02 -23.10 6.37
CA ASN A 112 -12.43 -24.24 5.55
C ASN A 112 -11.56 -24.38 4.28
N TRP A 113 -10.52 -25.19 4.37
CA TRP A 113 -9.60 -25.44 3.26
C TRP A 113 -10.22 -26.19 2.07
N ASP A 114 -11.31 -26.93 2.26
CA ASP A 114 -12.04 -27.52 1.13
C ASP A 114 -12.75 -26.43 0.32
N THR A 115 -13.31 -25.41 0.98
CA THR A 115 -13.85 -24.23 0.28
C THR A 115 -12.75 -23.46 -0.44
N PHE A 116 -11.61 -23.22 0.23
CA PHE A 116 -10.46 -22.54 -0.37
C PHE A 116 -9.94 -23.26 -1.63
N ALA A 117 -9.84 -24.59 -1.58
CA ALA A 117 -9.35 -25.40 -2.70
C ALA A 117 -10.27 -25.40 -3.94
N ASN A 118 -11.50 -24.89 -3.81
CA ASN A 118 -12.46 -24.79 -4.91
C ASN A 118 -12.61 -23.37 -5.46
N TYR A 119 -11.88 -22.37 -4.95
CA TYR A 119 -11.87 -21.05 -5.58
C TYR A 119 -11.11 -21.11 -6.92
N PRO A 120 -11.67 -20.59 -8.01
CA PRO A 120 -11.03 -20.61 -9.31
C PRO A 120 -9.80 -19.69 -9.31
N TYR A 121 -8.74 -20.12 -9.97
CA TYR A 121 -7.61 -19.23 -10.26
C TYR A 121 -8.03 -18.20 -11.33
N PRO A 122 -7.67 -16.91 -11.22
CA PRO A 122 -7.99 -15.94 -12.26
C PRO A 122 -7.25 -16.26 -13.57
N GLU A 123 -8.01 -16.37 -14.65
CA GLU A 123 -7.50 -16.55 -16.00
C GLU A 123 -8.10 -15.47 -16.91
N LEU A 124 -7.36 -15.09 -17.96
CA LEU A 124 -7.84 -14.17 -19.00
C LEU A 124 -8.49 -14.97 -20.12
N SER A 125 -9.65 -14.54 -20.60
CA SER A 125 -10.20 -15.06 -21.86
C SER A 125 -9.32 -14.65 -23.04
N GLU A 126 -9.43 -15.38 -24.16
CA GLU A 126 -8.69 -15.07 -25.41
C GLU A 126 -8.87 -13.60 -25.85
N ARG A 127 -10.05 -13.02 -25.62
CA ARG A 127 -10.35 -11.61 -25.96
C ARG A 127 -9.68 -10.62 -25.00
N GLU A 128 -9.68 -10.89 -23.70
CA GLU A 128 -9.02 -10.05 -22.70
C GLU A 128 -7.49 -10.08 -22.89
N GLN A 129 -6.93 -11.27 -23.15
CA GLN A 129 -5.51 -11.44 -23.47
C GLN A 129 -5.17 -10.71 -24.78
N SER A 130 -5.96 -10.90 -25.84
CA SER A 130 -5.77 -10.18 -27.11
C SER A 130 -5.77 -8.66 -26.94
N PHE A 131 -6.62 -8.11 -26.08
CA PHE A 131 -6.63 -6.66 -25.82
C PHE A 131 -5.36 -6.18 -25.11
N ILE A 132 -4.84 -6.98 -24.16
CA ILE A 132 -3.59 -6.71 -23.44
C ILE A 132 -2.37 -6.80 -24.37
N ASP A 133 -2.41 -7.68 -25.37
CA ASP A 133 -1.30 -7.92 -26.30
C ASP A 133 -1.30 -7.01 -27.53
N ASN A 134 -2.42 -6.33 -27.84
CA ASN A 134 -2.54 -5.46 -29.01
C ASN A 134 -2.83 -4.00 -28.60
N GLU A 135 -4.04 -3.70 -28.12
CA GLU A 135 -4.47 -2.34 -27.79
C GLU A 135 -3.65 -1.74 -26.64
N VAL A 136 -3.45 -2.48 -25.54
CA VAL A 136 -2.66 -2.00 -24.39
C VAL A 136 -1.18 -1.86 -24.75
N GLU A 137 -0.63 -2.80 -25.51
CA GLU A 137 0.74 -2.76 -26.02
C GLU A 137 0.97 -1.51 -26.90
N THR A 138 0.03 -1.24 -27.82
CA THR A 138 0.06 -0.05 -28.68
C THR A 138 -0.05 1.23 -27.86
N LEU A 139 -0.91 1.29 -26.84
CA LEU A 139 -0.99 2.44 -25.95
C LEU A 139 0.34 2.66 -25.21
N CYS A 140 0.97 1.60 -24.69
CA CYS A 140 2.26 1.72 -24.01
C CYS A 140 3.37 2.23 -24.93
N ALA A 141 3.41 1.78 -26.19
CA ALA A 141 4.33 2.28 -27.21
C ALA A 141 4.10 3.75 -27.61
N MET A 142 2.93 4.33 -27.29
CA MET A 142 2.59 5.75 -27.51
C MET A 142 2.89 6.65 -26.29
N LEU A 143 3.44 6.11 -25.21
CA LEU A 143 3.63 6.82 -23.95
C LEU A 143 5.11 7.09 -23.67
N ASP A 144 5.43 8.34 -23.35
CA ASP A 144 6.71 8.75 -22.76
C ASP A 144 6.41 9.56 -21.48
N GLU A 145 6.80 9.04 -20.31
CA GLU A 145 6.48 9.69 -19.03
C GLU A 145 7.28 11.00 -18.82
N TRP A 146 8.43 11.19 -19.49
CA TRP A 146 9.17 12.44 -19.42
C TRP A 146 8.46 13.54 -20.23
N GLU A 147 8.09 13.27 -21.48
CA GLU A 147 7.30 14.21 -22.31
C GLU A 147 5.96 14.55 -21.63
N ILE A 148 5.27 13.54 -21.09
CA ILE A 148 3.99 13.71 -20.37
C ILE A 148 4.15 14.61 -19.13
N THR A 149 5.21 14.42 -18.33
CA THR A 149 5.40 15.16 -17.06
C THR A 149 6.02 16.54 -17.22
N GLN A 150 6.95 16.72 -18.18
CA GLN A 150 7.66 17.98 -18.36
C GLN A 150 7.07 18.85 -19.45
N ASP A 151 6.93 18.31 -20.66
CA ASP A 151 6.65 19.10 -21.87
C ASP A 151 5.16 19.36 -22.08
N TYR A 152 4.34 18.30 -22.07
CA TYR A 152 2.89 18.43 -22.27
C TYR A 152 2.14 18.77 -20.99
N LYS A 153 2.58 18.24 -19.85
CA LYS A 153 1.82 18.24 -18.57
C LYS A 153 0.40 17.70 -18.75
N ASP A 154 0.25 16.72 -19.64
CA ASP A 154 -0.96 16.02 -20.05
C ASP A 154 -0.53 14.81 -20.91
N LEU A 155 -1.46 13.92 -21.25
CA LEU A 155 -1.27 13.00 -22.37
C LEU A 155 -1.38 13.76 -23.70
N THR A 156 -0.68 13.30 -24.74
CA THR A 156 -0.80 13.92 -26.06
C THR A 156 -2.24 13.81 -26.62
N PRO A 157 -2.69 14.72 -27.49
CA PRO A 157 -4.01 14.62 -28.13
C PRO A 157 -4.23 13.28 -28.85
N GLN A 158 -3.17 12.72 -29.44
CA GLN A 158 -3.18 11.43 -30.12
C GLN A 158 -3.36 10.27 -29.12
N THR A 159 -2.65 10.31 -27.99
CA THR A 159 -2.82 9.34 -26.89
C THR A 159 -4.24 9.40 -26.32
N TRP A 160 -4.78 10.60 -26.07
CA TRP A 160 -6.17 10.79 -25.65
C TRP A 160 -7.18 10.25 -26.66
N GLN A 161 -6.96 10.50 -27.96
CA GLN A 161 -7.81 9.96 -29.02
C GLN A 161 -7.76 8.42 -29.06
N PHE A 162 -6.58 7.82 -28.91
CA PHE A 162 -6.41 6.36 -28.90
C PHE A 162 -7.11 5.72 -27.69
N ILE A 163 -6.94 6.29 -26.50
CA ILE A 163 -7.62 5.84 -25.27
C ILE A 163 -9.14 5.81 -25.45
N LYS A 164 -9.73 6.90 -25.98
CA LYS A 164 -11.17 6.99 -26.22
C LYS A 164 -11.65 6.00 -27.28
N ALA A 165 -11.00 6.00 -28.44
CA ALA A 165 -11.45 5.23 -29.61
C ALA A 165 -11.36 3.70 -29.43
N ASN A 166 -10.48 3.20 -28.56
CA ASN A 166 -10.26 1.78 -28.32
C ASN A 166 -10.87 1.26 -27.00
N GLY A 167 -11.85 1.98 -26.43
CA GLY A 167 -12.67 1.47 -25.32
C GLY A 167 -12.00 1.42 -23.94
N PHE A 168 -10.83 2.06 -23.76
CA PHE A 168 -10.12 2.07 -22.47
C PHE A 168 -10.92 2.73 -21.33
N LEU A 169 -11.93 3.55 -21.64
CA LEU A 169 -12.81 4.18 -20.65
C LEU A 169 -14.08 3.35 -20.34
N GLY A 170 -14.25 2.20 -20.99
CA GLY A 170 -15.45 1.37 -20.95
C GLY A 170 -15.17 -0.13 -20.79
N LEU A 171 -14.09 -0.50 -20.11
CA LEU A 171 -13.69 -1.88 -19.86
C LEU A 171 -14.79 -2.66 -19.12
N ILE A 172 -15.49 -2.03 -18.18
CA ILE A 172 -16.50 -2.68 -17.32
C ILE A 172 -17.91 -2.69 -17.93
N ILE A 173 -18.16 -1.84 -18.93
CA ILE A 173 -19.51 -1.62 -19.47
C ILE A 173 -19.91 -2.84 -20.32
N PRO A 174 -21.15 -3.39 -20.20
CA PRO A 174 -21.62 -4.53 -20.96
C PRO A 174 -21.53 -4.34 -22.47
N GLN A 175 -21.34 -5.44 -23.19
CA GLN A 175 -21.25 -5.43 -24.65
C GLN A 175 -22.52 -4.90 -25.33
N GLU A 176 -23.70 -5.04 -24.69
CA GLU A 176 -24.97 -4.51 -25.20
C GLU A 176 -25.00 -2.97 -25.29
N TYR A 177 -24.20 -2.27 -24.48
CA TYR A 177 -23.98 -0.82 -24.57
C TYR A 177 -22.72 -0.46 -25.37
N GLY A 178 -22.03 -1.44 -25.96
CA GLY A 178 -20.79 -1.25 -26.72
C GLY A 178 -19.51 -1.15 -25.89
N GLY A 179 -19.56 -1.51 -24.60
CA GLY A 179 -18.37 -1.63 -23.75
C GLY A 179 -17.67 -2.99 -23.91
N LEU A 180 -16.60 -3.21 -23.14
CA LEU A 180 -15.82 -4.44 -23.25
C LEU A 180 -16.29 -5.57 -22.32
N GLU A 181 -16.95 -5.30 -21.19
CA GLU A 181 -17.39 -6.34 -20.24
C GLU A 181 -16.23 -7.28 -19.81
N PHE A 182 -15.15 -6.68 -19.31
CA PHE A 182 -13.94 -7.36 -18.84
C PHE A 182 -14.03 -7.74 -17.36
N SER A 183 -13.48 -8.89 -17.00
CA SER A 183 -13.38 -9.38 -15.63
C SER A 183 -12.52 -8.48 -14.74
N SER A 184 -12.69 -8.59 -13.41
CA SER A 184 -11.89 -7.81 -12.44
C SER A 184 -10.39 -8.04 -12.61
N TYR A 185 -10.00 -9.25 -13.02
CA TYR A 185 -8.61 -9.61 -13.28
C TYR A 185 -8.09 -8.96 -14.56
N ALA A 186 -8.84 -9.01 -15.67
CA ALA A 186 -8.47 -8.32 -16.91
C ALA A 186 -8.37 -6.80 -16.73
N GLN A 187 -9.30 -6.17 -16.01
CA GLN A 187 -9.20 -4.75 -15.64
C GLN A 187 -7.90 -4.47 -14.88
N SER A 188 -7.57 -5.30 -13.88
CA SER A 188 -6.34 -5.18 -13.11
C SER A 188 -5.09 -5.33 -13.99
N ARG A 189 -5.07 -6.30 -14.91
CA ARG A 189 -3.97 -6.55 -15.86
C ARG A 189 -3.80 -5.41 -16.87
N VAL A 190 -4.88 -4.87 -17.41
CA VAL A 190 -4.87 -3.68 -18.30
C VAL A 190 -4.27 -2.49 -17.55
N MET A 191 -4.79 -2.15 -16.36
CA MET A 191 -4.30 -1.00 -15.60
C MET A 191 -2.84 -1.17 -15.16
N SER A 192 -2.43 -2.36 -14.71
CA SER A 192 -1.03 -2.61 -14.33
C SER A 192 -0.08 -2.48 -15.53
N LYS A 193 -0.45 -3.00 -16.71
CA LYS A 193 0.43 -2.92 -17.88
C LYS A 193 0.60 -1.46 -18.35
N ILE A 194 -0.47 -0.67 -18.38
CA ILE A 194 -0.38 0.79 -18.66
C ILE A 194 0.47 1.50 -17.59
N ALA A 195 0.24 1.19 -16.31
CA ALA A 195 0.95 1.83 -15.19
C ALA A 195 2.46 1.56 -15.18
N SER A 196 2.90 0.45 -15.80
CA SER A 196 4.32 0.13 -15.92
C SER A 196 5.06 1.08 -16.86
N ARG A 197 4.31 1.84 -17.67
CA ARG A 197 4.82 2.86 -18.59
C ARG A 197 4.46 4.28 -18.20
N SER A 198 3.22 4.55 -17.79
CA SER A 198 2.77 5.88 -17.36
C SER A 198 1.73 5.81 -16.26
N SER A 199 2.04 6.45 -15.13
CA SER A 199 1.10 6.65 -14.02
C SER A 199 -0.09 7.50 -14.46
N THR A 200 0.19 8.52 -15.28
CA THR A 200 -0.78 9.48 -15.83
C THR A 200 -1.83 8.80 -16.70
N ALA A 201 -1.38 7.95 -17.64
CA ALA A 201 -2.28 7.23 -18.53
C ALA A 201 -3.11 6.19 -17.76
N ALA A 202 -2.49 5.46 -16.84
CA ALA A 202 -3.20 4.47 -16.03
C ALA A 202 -4.31 5.11 -15.20
N VAL A 203 -4.02 6.17 -14.43
CA VAL A 203 -5.04 6.89 -13.63
C VAL A 203 -6.17 7.45 -14.50
N SER A 204 -5.85 7.92 -15.72
CA SER A 204 -6.82 8.46 -16.67
C SER A 204 -7.80 7.39 -17.20
N CYS A 205 -7.32 6.18 -17.46
CA CYS A 205 -8.16 5.03 -17.84
C CYS A 205 -8.84 4.37 -16.62
N MET A 206 -8.26 4.50 -15.43
CA MET A 206 -8.71 3.81 -14.21
C MET A 206 -10.04 4.34 -13.68
N VAL A 207 -10.20 5.65 -13.51
CA VAL A 207 -11.38 6.25 -12.85
C VAL A 207 -12.71 5.93 -13.55
N PRO A 208 -12.85 5.97 -14.89
CA PRO A 208 -14.08 5.58 -15.58
C PRO A 208 -14.48 4.11 -15.38
N ASN A 209 -13.51 3.24 -15.06
CA ASN A 209 -13.66 1.80 -14.85
C ASN A 209 -13.70 1.38 -13.37
N SER A 210 -13.64 2.32 -12.44
CA SER A 210 -13.87 2.07 -11.02
C SER A 210 -14.89 3.07 -10.49
N LEU A 211 -14.46 4.16 -9.86
CA LEU A 211 -15.33 5.21 -9.32
C LEU A 211 -15.92 6.13 -10.42
N GLY A 212 -16.51 5.52 -11.44
CA GLY A 212 -17.18 6.18 -12.54
C GLY A 212 -18.71 6.15 -12.39
N PRO A 213 -19.42 7.15 -12.96
CA PRO A 213 -20.84 7.05 -13.28
C PRO A 213 -21.23 5.76 -14.00
N GLY A 214 -20.33 5.16 -14.78
CA GLY A 214 -20.55 3.86 -15.44
C GLY A 214 -20.95 2.76 -14.46
N GLU A 215 -20.18 2.54 -13.38
CA GLU A 215 -20.48 1.52 -12.36
C GLU A 215 -21.83 1.81 -11.67
N LEU A 216 -22.05 3.06 -11.25
CA LEU A 216 -23.29 3.49 -10.62
C LEU A 216 -24.51 3.32 -11.53
N LEU A 217 -24.39 3.64 -12.81
CA LEU A 217 -25.44 3.49 -13.81
C LEU A 217 -25.77 2.02 -14.07
N MET A 218 -24.78 1.13 -14.14
CA MET A 218 -25.02 -0.31 -14.33
C MET A 218 -25.87 -0.88 -13.18
N HIS A 219 -25.50 -0.59 -11.93
CA HIS A 219 -26.16 -1.13 -10.75
C HIS A 219 -27.48 -0.44 -10.39
N TYR A 220 -27.57 0.88 -10.53
CA TYR A 220 -28.69 1.66 -10.01
C TYR A 220 -29.40 2.54 -11.04
N GLY A 221 -28.82 2.78 -12.21
CA GLY A 221 -29.43 3.61 -13.25
C GLY A 221 -30.74 3.03 -13.80
N THR A 222 -31.67 3.91 -14.18
CA THR A 222 -32.88 3.49 -14.92
C THR A 222 -32.52 3.00 -16.32
N ASP A 223 -33.42 2.31 -16.99
CA ASP A 223 -33.18 1.82 -18.36
C ASP A 223 -32.94 3.00 -19.33
N GLU A 224 -33.63 4.13 -19.16
CA GLU A 224 -33.42 5.35 -19.93
C GLU A 224 -32.04 5.96 -19.69
N GLN A 225 -31.59 6.03 -18.42
CA GLN A 225 -30.27 6.53 -18.07
C GLN A 225 -29.17 5.62 -18.63
N LYS A 226 -29.33 4.29 -18.54
CA LYS A 226 -28.41 3.31 -19.11
C LYS A 226 -28.27 3.49 -20.62
N GLN A 227 -29.39 3.57 -21.34
CA GLN A 227 -29.41 3.73 -22.79
C GLN A 227 -28.85 5.09 -23.26
N ARG A 228 -29.02 6.17 -22.48
CA ARG A 228 -28.43 7.49 -22.80
C ARG A 228 -26.92 7.56 -22.56
N TRP A 229 -26.44 7.04 -21.43
CA TRP A 229 -25.09 7.35 -20.95
C TRP A 229 -24.07 6.23 -21.20
N LEU A 230 -24.42 4.96 -20.99
CA LEU A 230 -23.46 3.86 -21.12
C LEU A 230 -22.84 3.76 -22.53
N PRO A 231 -23.57 3.95 -23.64
CA PRO A 231 -22.98 3.92 -24.97
C PRO A 231 -22.01 5.07 -25.26
N GLY A 232 -22.22 6.25 -24.67
CA GLY A 232 -21.31 7.38 -24.81
C GLY A 232 -20.03 7.20 -24.00
N LEU A 233 -20.17 6.68 -22.77
CA LEU A 233 -19.06 6.34 -21.88
C LEU A 233 -18.19 5.22 -22.49
N ALA A 234 -18.81 4.17 -23.03
CA ALA A 234 -18.11 3.03 -23.63
C ALA A 234 -17.17 3.41 -24.78
N LYS A 235 -17.59 4.38 -25.61
CA LYS A 235 -16.82 4.88 -26.77
C LYS A 235 -15.86 6.03 -26.43
N GLY A 236 -15.83 6.49 -25.19
CA GLY A 236 -15.13 7.71 -24.78
C GLY A 236 -15.64 9.00 -25.45
N GLU A 237 -16.86 8.98 -26.01
CA GLU A 237 -17.60 10.18 -26.42
C GLU A 237 -17.92 11.02 -25.17
N GLU A 238 -18.31 10.34 -24.08
CA GLU A 238 -18.49 10.92 -22.76
C GLU A 238 -17.26 10.65 -21.88
N VAL A 239 -16.70 11.67 -21.24
CA VAL A 239 -15.61 11.55 -20.25
C VAL A 239 -16.18 11.82 -18.87
N PRO A 240 -16.23 10.82 -17.97
CA PRO A 240 -16.81 11.02 -16.66
C PRO A 240 -15.81 11.56 -15.63
N CYS A 241 -16.33 12.28 -14.64
CA CYS A 241 -15.67 12.47 -13.34
C CYS A 241 -16.66 12.26 -12.18
N PHE A 242 -16.15 12.09 -10.94
CA PHE A 242 -17.00 11.90 -9.75
C PHE A 242 -16.70 12.88 -8.60
N GLY A 243 -17.61 13.83 -8.39
CA GLY A 243 -17.59 14.85 -7.34
C GLY A 243 -18.08 14.35 -5.98
N LEU A 244 -17.22 13.69 -5.21
CA LEU A 244 -17.47 13.38 -3.79
C LEU A 244 -16.83 14.41 -2.85
N THR A 245 -15.51 14.54 -2.92
CA THR A 245 -14.67 15.30 -1.99
C THR A 245 -14.82 16.82 -2.16
N GLY A 246 -14.91 17.55 -1.04
CA GLY A 246 -14.96 19.01 -0.99
C GLY A 246 -13.90 19.61 -0.05
N PRO A 247 -13.94 20.94 0.19
CA PRO A 247 -13.10 21.61 1.17
C PRO A 247 -13.25 21.07 2.59
N GLU A 248 -14.50 20.90 3.06
CA GLU A 248 -14.84 20.50 4.44
C GLU A 248 -14.84 18.98 4.67
N ALA A 249 -15.06 18.19 3.62
CA ALA A 249 -15.30 16.75 3.72
C ALA A 249 -14.46 15.95 2.71
N GLY A 250 -13.72 14.98 3.22
CA GLY A 250 -12.96 14.01 2.42
C GLY A 250 -13.04 12.62 3.04
N SER A 251 -12.32 12.40 4.14
CA SER A 251 -12.38 11.13 4.89
C SER A 251 -13.74 10.89 5.53
N ASP A 252 -14.34 11.92 6.12
CA ASP A 252 -15.74 11.89 6.58
C ASP A 252 -16.68 12.28 5.42
N ALA A 253 -16.80 11.38 4.45
CA ALA A 253 -17.65 11.59 3.27
C ALA A 253 -19.16 11.60 3.61
N GLY A 254 -19.56 11.16 4.81
CA GLY A 254 -20.93 11.31 5.30
C GLY A 254 -21.28 12.76 5.69
N ALA A 255 -20.26 13.56 6.03
CA ALA A 255 -20.42 14.92 6.50
C ALA A 255 -20.47 16.00 5.40
N ILE A 256 -20.49 15.63 4.10
CA ILE A 256 -20.48 16.59 2.98
C ILE A 256 -21.49 17.76 3.16
N PRO A 257 -21.09 19.02 2.89
CA PRO A 257 -21.95 20.19 3.07
C PRO A 257 -22.78 20.52 1.81
N ASP A 258 -22.49 19.89 0.68
CA ASP A 258 -23.16 20.14 -0.61
C ASP A 258 -24.65 19.78 -0.54
N THR A 259 -25.50 20.62 -1.13
CA THR A 259 -26.97 20.50 -1.00
C THR A 259 -27.68 20.46 -2.34
N GLY A 260 -28.83 19.79 -2.37
CA GLY A 260 -29.84 19.87 -3.42
C GLY A 260 -31.22 20.02 -2.81
N VAL A 261 -31.85 21.18 -2.98
CA VAL A 261 -33.17 21.50 -2.41
C VAL A 261 -34.24 21.34 -3.49
N VAL A 262 -35.21 20.44 -3.28
CA VAL A 262 -36.32 20.18 -4.21
C VAL A 262 -37.15 21.45 -4.39
N CYS A 263 -37.36 21.85 -5.64
CA CYS A 263 -38.13 23.03 -6.00
C CYS A 263 -38.62 22.96 -7.46
N TYR A 264 -39.57 23.81 -7.83
CA TYR A 264 -39.88 24.05 -9.23
C TYR A 264 -38.87 25.03 -9.87
N GLY A 265 -38.58 24.81 -11.14
CA GLY A 265 -37.74 25.67 -11.96
C GLY A 265 -38.11 25.58 -13.44
N ILE A 266 -37.29 26.19 -14.30
CA ILE A 266 -37.44 26.07 -15.75
C ILE A 266 -36.30 25.17 -16.26
N HIS A 267 -36.65 24.12 -17.01
CA HIS A 267 -35.70 23.26 -17.72
C HIS A 267 -36.21 23.04 -19.15
N GLU A 268 -35.34 23.23 -20.15
CA GLU A 268 -35.70 23.20 -21.59
C GLU A 268 -36.90 24.08 -21.99
N GLY A 269 -37.21 25.11 -21.18
CA GLY A 269 -38.37 26.00 -21.38
C GLY A 269 -39.67 25.52 -20.73
N GLU A 270 -39.69 24.32 -20.14
CA GLU A 270 -40.83 23.77 -19.40
C GLU A 270 -40.71 24.03 -17.88
N HIS A 271 -41.85 24.08 -17.20
CA HIS A 271 -41.92 24.28 -15.75
C HIS A 271 -41.82 22.94 -15.02
N THR A 272 -40.60 22.58 -14.66
CA THR A 272 -40.21 21.22 -14.25
C THR A 272 -39.98 21.15 -12.74
N LEU A 273 -40.34 20.02 -12.13
CA LEU A 273 -39.95 19.72 -10.76
C LEU A 273 -38.50 19.21 -10.77
N GLY A 274 -37.64 19.86 -10.00
CA GLY A 274 -36.21 19.60 -9.97
C GLY A 274 -35.64 19.87 -8.59
N MET A 275 -34.36 20.21 -8.53
CA MET A 275 -33.70 20.70 -7.34
C MET A 275 -32.71 21.81 -7.67
N ARG A 276 -32.58 22.76 -6.75
CA ARG A 276 -31.55 23.80 -6.77
C ARG A 276 -30.37 23.35 -5.94
N MET A 277 -29.19 23.30 -6.55
CA MET A 277 -27.98 22.73 -5.97
C MET A 277 -26.94 23.79 -5.65
N ASN A 278 -26.21 23.56 -4.56
CA ASN A 278 -25.03 24.32 -4.16
C ASN A 278 -23.94 23.33 -3.77
N PHE A 279 -22.81 23.36 -4.46
CA PHE A 279 -21.71 22.40 -4.30
C PHE A 279 -20.35 23.03 -4.60
N SER A 280 -19.30 22.53 -3.94
CA SER A 280 -17.91 22.86 -4.24
C SER A 280 -17.03 21.65 -4.01
N LYS A 281 -16.58 21.04 -5.11
CA LYS A 281 -15.82 19.80 -5.13
C LYS A 281 -14.39 20.06 -5.56
N ARG A 282 -13.43 19.35 -4.95
CA ARG A 282 -11.99 19.49 -5.25
C ARG A 282 -11.32 18.14 -5.36
N TRP A 283 -10.16 18.15 -6.02
CA TRP A 283 -9.34 16.98 -6.31
C TRP A 283 -10.05 15.94 -7.18
N ILE A 284 -10.95 16.41 -8.04
CA ILE A 284 -11.80 15.55 -8.86
C ILE A 284 -11.03 15.15 -10.13
N THR A 285 -10.64 13.88 -10.22
CA THR A 285 -9.94 13.32 -11.37
C THR A 285 -10.83 13.34 -12.60
N LEU A 286 -10.23 13.59 -13.76
CA LEU A 286 -10.83 13.88 -15.08
C LEU A 286 -11.68 15.16 -15.18
N ALA A 287 -12.06 15.83 -14.08
CA ALA A 287 -12.93 17.01 -14.12
C ALA A 287 -12.57 18.07 -15.19
N PRO A 288 -11.30 18.50 -15.36
CA PRO A 288 -10.93 19.53 -16.34
C PRO A 288 -11.24 19.20 -17.82
N ILE A 289 -11.51 17.92 -18.13
CA ILE A 289 -11.86 17.42 -19.47
C ILE A 289 -13.15 16.59 -19.47
N ALA A 290 -13.90 16.63 -18.37
CA ALA A 290 -15.13 15.85 -18.21
C ALA A 290 -16.25 16.43 -19.08
N THR A 291 -17.06 15.55 -19.67
CA THR A 291 -18.33 15.90 -20.32
C THR A 291 -19.52 15.62 -19.40
N VAL A 292 -19.33 14.78 -18.37
CA VAL A 292 -20.38 14.40 -17.42
C VAL A 292 -19.83 14.23 -16.01
N VAL A 293 -20.57 14.76 -15.03
CA VAL A 293 -20.21 14.81 -13.61
C VAL A 293 -21.19 13.94 -12.81
N GLY A 294 -20.70 12.84 -12.25
CA GLY A 294 -21.39 12.19 -11.12
C GLY A 294 -21.17 13.03 -9.87
N LEU A 295 -22.21 13.37 -9.12
CA LEU A 295 -22.14 14.29 -7.99
C LEU A 295 -22.88 13.75 -6.77
N ALA A 296 -22.22 13.75 -5.60
CA ALA A 296 -22.82 13.39 -4.32
C ALA A 296 -23.11 14.64 -3.45
N PHE A 297 -24.34 14.73 -2.92
CA PHE A 297 -24.86 15.88 -2.16
C PHE A 297 -25.95 15.42 -1.18
N LYS A 298 -26.30 16.27 -0.20
CA LYS A 298 -27.44 16.05 0.71
C LYS A 298 -28.72 16.63 0.11
N MET A 299 -29.77 15.82 0.05
CA MET A 299 -31.03 16.19 -0.61
C MET A 299 -32.11 16.57 0.42
N HIS A 300 -32.78 17.69 0.18
CA HIS A 300 -33.80 18.22 1.07
C HIS A 300 -35.08 18.58 0.30
N ASP A 301 -36.24 18.22 0.86
CA ASP A 301 -37.58 18.58 0.34
C ASP A 301 -38.38 19.30 1.44
N PRO A 302 -38.10 20.60 1.69
CA PRO A 302 -38.73 21.34 2.78
C PRO A 302 -40.23 21.62 2.54
N GLU A 303 -40.70 21.49 1.29
CA GLU A 303 -42.09 21.74 0.90
C GLU A 303 -42.92 20.45 0.74
N GLY A 304 -42.29 19.26 0.82
CA GLY A 304 -42.95 17.96 0.69
C GLY A 304 -43.44 17.67 -0.73
N LEU A 305 -42.78 18.24 -1.74
CA LEU A 305 -43.14 18.14 -3.16
C LEU A 305 -43.03 16.72 -3.72
N LEU A 306 -42.27 15.84 -3.05
CA LEU A 306 -42.14 14.42 -3.36
C LEU A 306 -43.23 13.54 -2.71
N GLY A 307 -44.17 14.13 -1.96
CA GLY A 307 -45.41 13.49 -1.52
C GLY A 307 -45.50 13.12 -0.04
N ASP A 308 -44.42 13.21 0.73
CA ASP A 308 -44.44 13.08 2.20
C ASP A 308 -43.95 14.36 2.88
N PRO A 309 -44.86 15.26 3.32
CA PRO A 309 -44.49 16.50 4.02
C PRO A 309 -43.81 16.30 5.38
N SER A 310 -43.71 15.08 5.89
CA SER A 310 -42.96 14.76 7.13
C SER A 310 -41.49 14.39 6.87
N LYS A 311 -41.13 14.06 5.63
CA LYS A 311 -39.77 13.70 5.23
C LYS A 311 -39.09 14.87 4.50
N THR A 312 -38.48 15.77 5.26
CA THR A 312 -37.80 16.96 4.71
C THR A 312 -36.31 16.75 4.43
N ASP A 313 -35.65 15.81 5.12
CA ASP A 313 -34.28 15.38 4.84
C ASP A 313 -34.30 13.98 4.23
N TYR A 314 -33.68 13.83 3.06
CA TYR A 314 -33.54 12.55 2.39
C TYR A 314 -32.17 11.92 2.64
N GLY A 315 -31.17 12.68 3.11
CA GLY A 315 -29.78 12.23 3.21
C GLY A 315 -29.02 12.32 1.88
N ILE A 316 -27.94 11.54 1.75
CA ILE A 316 -27.03 11.64 0.60
C ILE A 316 -27.68 11.05 -0.65
N THR A 317 -27.68 11.82 -1.74
CA THR A 317 -28.17 11.43 -3.07
C THR A 317 -27.03 11.57 -4.08
N CYS A 318 -27.04 10.72 -5.11
CA CYS A 318 -26.13 10.82 -6.25
C CYS A 318 -26.93 11.24 -7.49
N ALA A 319 -26.43 12.23 -8.22
CA ALA A 319 -26.95 12.64 -9.52
C ALA A 319 -25.88 12.56 -10.60
N LEU A 320 -26.30 12.55 -11.85
CA LEU A 320 -25.44 12.61 -13.03
C LEU A 320 -25.82 13.84 -13.86
N ILE A 321 -24.87 14.76 -14.03
CA ILE A 321 -25.10 16.10 -14.57
C ILE A 321 -24.17 16.33 -15.77
N PRO A 322 -24.64 16.83 -16.93
CA PRO A 322 -23.75 17.28 -18.00
C PRO A 322 -22.77 18.35 -17.50
N ALA A 323 -21.50 18.27 -17.91
CA ALA A 323 -20.47 19.21 -17.45
C ALA A 323 -20.64 20.63 -18.02
N ASP A 324 -21.42 20.78 -19.09
CA ASP A 324 -21.82 22.04 -19.74
C ASP A 324 -23.19 22.56 -19.28
N HIS A 325 -23.83 21.90 -18.30
CA HIS A 325 -25.12 22.31 -17.75
C HIS A 325 -25.07 23.70 -17.11
N GLU A 326 -26.12 24.50 -17.29
CA GLU A 326 -26.12 25.91 -16.87
C GLU A 326 -25.82 26.08 -15.37
N GLY A 327 -24.74 26.81 -15.06
CA GLY A 327 -24.29 27.07 -13.69
C GLY A 327 -23.30 26.04 -13.12
N VAL A 328 -23.04 24.93 -13.81
CA VAL A 328 -21.90 24.04 -13.49
C VAL A 328 -20.61 24.70 -13.97
N ILE A 329 -19.62 24.77 -13.08
CA ILE A 329 -18.31 25.35 -13.35
C ILE A 329 -17.25 24.26 -13.19
N ILE A 330 -16.67 23.84 -14.32
CA ILE A 330 -15.45 23.03 -14.34
C ILE A 330 -14.25 23.96 -14.13
N GLY A 331 -13.51 23.76 -13.04
CA GLY A 331 -12.49 24.69 -12.59
C GLY A 331 -11.05 24.37 -12.99
N PRO A 332 -10.07 25.17 -12.50
CA PRO A 332 -8.65 25.00 -12.79
C PRO A 332 -8.08 23.64 -12.37
N ARG A 333 -6.94 23.28 -12.97
CA ARG A 333 -6.21 22.03 -12.69
C ARG A 333 -5.46 22.09 -11.35
N HIS A 334 -5.53 21.00 -10.59
CA HIS A 334 -4.56 20.66 -9.55
C HIS A 334 -3.37 19.93 -10.17
N TYR A 335 -2.24 19.84 -9.44
CA TYR A 335 -1.05 19.10 -9.86
C TYR A 335 -0.57 18.17 -8.73
N PRO A 336 -1.15 16.96 -8.60
CA PRO A 336 -0.87 16.07 -7.48
C PRO A 336 0.55 15.48 -7.51
N SER A 337 1.42 15.94 -6.61
CA SER A 337 2.77 15.41 -6.39
C SER A 337 3.63 15.27 -7.64
N GLY A 338 3.52 16.19 -8.60
CA GLY A 338 4.28 16.12 -9.87
C GLY A 338 3.65 15.25 -10.96
N SER A 339 2.59 14.50 -10.66
CA SER A 339 1.87 13.70 -11.66
C SER A 339 0.80 14.55 -12.38
N PRO A 340 0.85 14.66 -13.72
CA PRO A 340 0.03 15.58 -14.49
C PRO A 340 -1.36 15.02 -14.90
N PHE A 341 -1.86 13.93 -14.30
CA PHE A 341 -3.20 13.44 -14.66
C PHE A 341 -4.27 14.53 -14.45
N MET A 342 -5.30 14.51 -15.30
CA MET A 342 -6.37 15.51 -15.23
C MET A 342 -7.06 15.45 -13.87
N ASN A 343 -7.01 16.55 -13.13
CA ASN A 343 -7.58 16.67 -11.79
C ASN A 343 -7.92 18.14 -11.52
N GLY A 344 -9.09 18.46 -10.98
CA GLY A 344 -9.58 19.85 -10.88
C GLY A 344 -10.64 20.08 -9.80
N THR A 345 -11.36 21.20 -9.90
CA THR A 345 -12.57 21.47 -9.11
C THR A 345 -13.84 21.34 -9.97
N VAL A 346 -14.97 21.12 -9.30
CA VAL A 346 -16.31 21.19 -9.89
C VAL A 346 -17.19 21.96 -8.91
N ASP A 347 -17.65 23.14 -9.33
CA ASP A 347 -18.32 24.11 -8.47
C ASP A 347 -19.67 24.51 -9.06
N GLY A 348 -20.62 24.88 -8.20
CA GLY A 348 -21.95 25.28 -8.63
C GLY A 348 -22.70 26.05 -7.54
N THR A 349 -23.36 27.14 -7.93
CA THR A 349 -24.18 27.96 -7.03
C THR A 349 -25.56 28.14 -7.65
N ASP A 350 -26.60 27.77 -6.90
CA ASP A 350 -28.00 27.80 -7.33
C ASP A 350 -28.31 27.08 -8.66
N VAL A 351 -27.55 26.03 -8.98
CA VAL A 351 -27.69 25.23 -10.21
C VAL A 351 -29.01 24.45 -10.18
N PHE A 352 -29.90 24.69 -11.13
CA PHE A 352 -31.16 23.94 -11.22
C PHE A 352 -31.01 22.70 -12.10
N ILE A 353 -31.24 21.50 -11.55
CA ILE A 353 -31.31 20.26 -12.32
C ILE A 353 -32.71 19.62 -12.19
N PRO A 354 -33.23 18.93 -13.22
CA PRO A 354 -34.44 18.12 -13.10
C PRO A 354 -34.22 16.87 -12.22
N LEU A 355 -35.30 16.29 -11.67
CA LEU A 355 -35.20 15.15 -10.73
C LEU A 355 -34.81 13.82 -11.39
N ASP A 356 -34.92 13.70 -12.71
CA ASP A 356 -34.52 12.52 -13.48
C ASP A 356 -32.99 12.38 -13.64
N TYR A 357 -32.23 13.41 -13.26
CA TYR A 357 -30.76 13.34 -13.15
C TYR A 357 -30.31 12.56 -11.89
N ILE A 358 -31.19 12.29 -10.91
CA ILE A 358 -30.89 11.39 -9.78
C ILE A 358 -30.61 9.99 -10.34
N ILE A 359 -29.52 9.34 -9.93
CA ILE A 359 -29.16 8.00 -10.43
C ILE A 359 -30.19 6.97 -9.96
N GLY A 360 -30.91 6.37 -10.91
CA GLY A 360 -32.08 5.51 -10.65
C GLY A 360 -33.37 6.25 -10.28
N GLY A 361 -33.42 7.55 -10.55
CA GLY A 361 -34.59 8.40 -10.33
C GLY A 361 -34.94 8.66 -8.86
N VAL A 362 -36.09 9.29 -8.64
CA VAL A 362 -36.57 9.75 -7.32
C VAL A 362 -36.69 8.61 -6.29
N GLU A 363 -36.91 7.37 -6.72
CA GLU A 363 -36.96 6.19 -5.83
C GLU A 363 -35.64 5.94 -5.07
N ASN A 364 -34.53 6.45 -5.60
CA ASN A 364 -33.20 6.36 -5.01
C ASN A 364 -32.75 7.64 -4.28
N ALA A 365 -33.62 8.65 -4.17
CA ALA A 365 -33.35 9.82 -3.33
C ALA A 365 -33.04 9.40 -1.89
N GLY A 366 -31.86 9.79 -1.39
CA GLY A 366 -31.34 9.41 -0.08
C GLY A 366 -30.52 8.12 -0.01
N ARG A 367 -30.45 7.33 -1.08
CA ARG A 367 -29.69 6.06 -1.12
C ARG A 367 -28.26 6.20 -1.62
N GLY A 368 -27.81 7.41 -1.92
CA GLY A 368 -26.50 7.69 -2.49
C GLY A 368 -25.33 7.21 -1.62
N TRP A 369 -25.47 7.27 -0.29
CA TRP A 369 -24.42 6.76 0.61
C TRP A 369 -24.19 5.26 0.44
N ARG A 370 -25.27 4.48 0.39
CA ARG A 370 -25.21 3.03 0.10
C ARG A 370 -24.57 2.75 -1.26
N MET A 371 -24.97 3.46 -2.32
CA MET A 371 -24.37 3.31 -3.67
C MET A 371 -22.86 3.54 -3.65
N LEU A 372 -22.44 4.62 -2.98
CA LEU A 372 -21.02 4.95 -2.82
C LEU A 372 -20.27 3.84 -2.09
N MET A 373 -20.83 3.26 -1.02
CA MET A 373 -20.15 2.20 -0.27
C MET A 373 -20.06 0.88 -1.04
N GLU A 374 -21.06 0.53 -1.86
CA GLU A 374 -21.06 -0.69 -2.68
C GLU A 374 -20.04 -0.57 -3.84
N CYS A 375 -20.06 0.51 -4.64
CA CYS A 375 -19.17 0.70 -5.80
C CYS A 375 -17.72 1.07 -5.43
N LEU A 376 -17.51 2.02 -4.48
CA LEU A 376 -16.16 2.36 -3.99
C LEU A 376 -15.47 1.15 -3.31
N GLY A 377 -16.23 0.14 -2.92
CA GLY A 377 -15.72 -1.15 -2.47
C GLY A 377 -14.93 -1.88 -3.56
N VAL A 378 -15.41 -1.91 -4.80
CA VAL A 378 -14.81 -2.67 -5.91
C VAL A 378 -13.52 -2.01 -6.40
N GLY A 379 -13.55 -0.70 -6.66
CA GLY A 379 -12.39 0.06 -7.15
C GLY A 379 -11.12 -0.16 -6.31
N ARG A 380 -11.25 -0.09 -4.98
CA ARG A 380 -10.17 -0.36 -4.00
C ARG A 380 -9.49 -1.72 -4.16
N GLY A 381 -10.21 -2.72 -4.66
CA GLY A 381 -9.70 -4.08 -4.89
C GLY A 381 -9.00 -4.28 -6.23
N ILE A 382 -9.17 -3.36 -7.19
CA ILE A 382 -8.65 -3.50 -8.56
C ILE A 382 -7.63 -2.41 -8.87
N SER A 383 -8.03 -1.15 -8.73
CA SER A 383 -7.37 0.04 -9.24
C SER A 383 -6.01 0.30 -8.59
N LEU A 384 -6.01 0.70 -7.31
CA LEU A 384 -4.76 0.99 -6.58
C LEU A 384 -3.86 -0.25 -6.39
N PRO A 385 -4.40 -1.48 -6.19
CA PRO A 385 -3.59 -2.70 -6.21
C PRO A 385 -2.89 -2.96 -7.56
N ALA A 386 -3.54 -2.68 -8.70
CA ALA A 386 -2.92 -2.82 -10.02
C ALA A 386 -1.74 -1.86 -10.21
N LEU A 387 -1.89 -0.59 -9.83
CA LEU A 387 -0.79 0.39 -9.86
C LEU A 387 0.35 -0.04 -8.93
N SER A 388 0.01 -0.49 -7.72
CA SER A 388 0.96 -0.90 -6.69
C SER A 388 1.78 -2.13 -7.08
N THR A 389 1.12 -3.11 -7.72
CA THR A 389 1.79 -4.31 -8.23
C THR A 389 2.70 -3.93 -9.38
N SER A 390 2.18 -3.21 -10.39
CA SER A 390 2.97 -2.74 -11.55
C SER A 390 4.24 -1.97 -11.19
N ALA A 391 4.11 -1.04 -10.24
CA ALA A 391 5.24 -0.30 -9.67
C ALA A 391 6.33 -1.23 -9.13
N SER A 392 5.93 -2.31 -8.45
CA SER A 392 6.83 -3.33 -7.91
C SER A 392 7.43 -4.21 -9.02
N GLU A 393 6.64 -4.62 -10.00
CA GLU A 393 7.08 -5.44 -11.15
C GLU A 393 8.15 -4.70 -11.98
N MET A 394 7.89 -3.44 -12.33
CA MET A 394 8.84 -2.62 -13.10
C MET A 394 10.08 -2.22 -12.28
N SER A 395 9.91 -1.99 -10.97
CA SER A 395 11.05 -1.77 -10.06
C SER A 395 11.91 -3.03 -9.93
N TYR A 396 11.32 -4.23 -9.81
CA TYR A 396 12.05 -5.49 -9.81
C TYR A 396 12.90 -5.61 -11.08
N LEU A 397 12.29 -5.49 -12.26
CA LEU A 397 12.99 -5.67 -13.54
C LEU A 397 14.12 -4.65 -13.73
N SER A 398 13.85 -3.37 -13.48
CA SER A 398 14.84 -2.30 -13.70
C SER A 398 15.97 -2.29 -12.66
N VAL A 399 15.65 -2.58 -11.38
CA VAL A 399 16.65 -2.60 -10.30
C VAL A 399 17.46 -3.90 -10.31
N SER A 400 16.90 -5.04 -10.71
CA SER A 400 17.69 -6.28 -10.92
C SER A 400 18.73 -6.10 -12.02
N ALA A 401 18.32 -5.55 -13.16
CA ALA A 401 19.21 -5.21 -14.26
C ALA A 401 20.31 -4.24 -13.83
N PHE A 402 19.95 -3.13 -13.16
CA PHE A 402 20.93 -2.17 -12.63
C PHE A 402 21.89 -2.80 -11.61
N ALA A 403 21.39 -3.59 -10.65
CA ALA A 403 22.19 -4.19 -9.59
C ALA A 403 23.24 -5.17 -10.14
N LYS A 404 22.88 -5.91 -11.19
CA LYS A 404 23.79 -6.77 -11.95
C LYS A 404 24.83 -5.97 -12.74
N VAL A 405 24.39 -4.97 -13.52
CA VAL A 405 25.22 -4.23 -14.49
C VAL A 405 26.15 -3.19 -13.83
N ARG A 406 25.74 -2.58 -12.72
CA ARG A 406 26.55 -1.58 -12.01
C ARG A 406 27.63 -2.29 -11.17
N GLU A 407 28.89 -2.01 -11.47
CA GLU A 407 30.03 -2.46 -10.65
C GLU A 407 30.53 -1.36 -9.71
N GLN A 408 30.88 -1.71 -8.47
CA GLN A 408 31.69 -0.92 -7.53
C GLN A 408 32.63 -1.85 -6.76
N PHE A 409 33.79 -1.35 -6.32
CA PHE A 409 34.81 -2.15 -5.63
C PHE A 409 35.18 -3.47 -6.35
N LYS A 410 35.22 -3.43 -7.69
CA LYS A 410 35.48 -4.55 -8.60
C LYS A 410 34.40 -5.66 -8.69
N ILE A 411 33.22 -5.48 -8.09
CA ILE A 411 32.09 -6.44 -8.19
C ILE A 411 30.76 -5.75 -8.52
N SER A 412 29.79 -6.52 -9.01
CA SER A 412 28.39 -6.09 -9.17
C SER A 412 27.81 -5.61 -7.83
N VAL A 413 27.09 -4.48 -7.82
CA VAL A 413 26.55 -3.90 -6.56
C VAL A 413 25.50 -4.80 -5.90
N GLY A 414 24.78 -5.63 -6.66
CA GLY A 414 23.86 -6.61 -6.10
C GLY A 414 24.53 -7.73 -5.29
N LYS A 415 25.87 -7.83 -5.29
CA LYS A 415 26.64 -8.78 -4.47
C LYS A 415 27.04 -8.24 -3.08
N PHE A 416 26.75 -6.98 -2.75
CA PHE A 416 26.96 -6.48 -1.38
C PHE A 416 25.79 -6.92 -0.47
N GLU A 417 26.07 -7.50 0.71
CA GLU A 417 25.02 -7.99 1.63
C GLU A 417 23.97 -6.92 1.98
N GLY A 418 24.38 -5.66 2.15
CA GLY A 418 23.46 -4.54 2.40
C GLY A 418 22.51 -4.23 1.23
N VAL A 419 22.95 -4.49 -0.01
CA VAL A 419 22.10 -4.42 -1.21
C VAL A 419 21.23 -5.67 -1.30
N GLN A 420 21.76 -6.86 -1.00
CA GLN A 420 20.98 -8.11 -0.97
C GLN A 420 19.83 -8.08 0.06
N ASP A 421 20.02 -7.43 1.21
CA ASP A 421 18.93 -7.24 2.18
C ASP A 421 17.78 -6.41 1.57
N ALA A 422 18.08 -5.35 0.83
CA ALA A 422 17.09 -4.54 0.11
C ALA A 422 16.46 -5.30 -1.08
N THR A 423 17.26 -5.93 -1.95
CA THR A 423 16.73 -6.66 -3.10
C THR A 423 15.94 -7.91 -2.69
N SER A 424 16.26 -8.56 -1.56
CA SER A 424 15.45 -9.66 -1.02
C SER A 424 14.08 -9.20 -0.53
N ARG A 425 13.97 -7.98 0.03
CA ARG A 425 12.67 -7.34 0.32
C ARG A 425 11.92 -7.06 -0.97
N MET A 426 12.55 -6.37 -1.94
CA MET A 426 11.94 -6.10 -3.25
C MET A 426 11.40 -7.37 -3.91
N ALA A 427 12.19 -8.44 -3.93
CA ALA A 427 11.83 -9.71 -4.55
C ALA A 427 10.62 -10.37 -3.87
N SER A 428 10.68 -10.53 -2.54
CA SER A 428 9.61 -11.18 -1.77
C SER A 428 8.32 -10.34 -1.71
N ASN A 429 8.44 -9.01 -1.64
CA ASN A 429 7.31 -8.08 -1.68
C ASN A 429 6.65 -8.02 -3.08
N THR A 430 7.42 -8.10 -4.17
CA THR A 430 6.86 -8.19 -5.53
C THR A 430 6.07 -9.48 -5.73
N TYR A 431 6.63 -10.61 -5.28
CA TYR A 431 5.93 -11.91 -5.28
C TYR A 431 4.65 -11.87 -4.43
N MET A 432 4.71 -11.22 -3.26
CA MET A 432 3.54 -11.02 -2.39
C MET A 432 2.45 -10.18 -3.06
N LEU A 433 2.81 -9.05 -3.69
CA LEU A 433 1.88 -8.15 -4.36
C LEU A 433 1.14 -8.85 -5.47
N GLU A 434 1.86 -9.63 -6.29
CA GLU A 434 1.25 -10.35 -7.39
C GLU A 434 0.32 -11.46 -6.90
N ALA A 435 0.79 -12.31 -5.99
CA ALA A 435 -0.02 -13.35 -5.37
C ALA A 435 -1.31 -12.80 -4.73
N PHE A 436 -1.21 -11.63 -4.07
CA PHE A 436 -2.32 -10.95 -3.44
C PHE A 436 -3.34 -10.41 -4.47
N ARG A 437 -2.86 -9.86 -5.59
CA ARG A 437 -3.69 -9.39 -6.71
C ARG A 437 -4.53 -10.51 -7.32
N HIS A 438 -3.96 -11.71 -7.49
CA HIS A 438 -4.70 -12.91 -7.94
C HIS A 438 -5.84 -13.27 -6.97
N LEU A 439 -5.55 -13.44 -5.67
CA LEU A 439 -6.59 -13.84 -4.70
C LEU A 439 -7.68 -12.76 -4.54
N VAL A 440 -7.33 -11.47 -4.60
CA VAL A 440 -8.30 -10.36 -4.51
C VAL A 440 -9.21 -10.32 -5.74
N THR A 441 -8.66 -10.43 -6.96
CA THR A 441 -9.47 -10.41 -8.19
C THR A 441 -10.31 -11.68 -8.37
N CYS A 442 -9.83 -12.83 -7.88
CA CYS A 442 -10.65 -14.04 -7.70
C CYS A 442 -11.89 -13.74 -6.84
N GLY A 443 -11.70 -13.15 -5.66
CA GLY A 443 -12.77 -12.85 -4.72
C GLY A 443 -13.82 -11.89 -5.26
N LEU A 444 -13.40 -10.87 -6.02
CA LEU A 444 -14.31 -9.96 -6.73
C LEU A 444 -15.13 -10.68 -7.80
N ASN A 445 -14.51 -11.58 -8.56
CA ASN A 445 -15.19 -12.40 -9.57
C ASN A 445 -16.14 -13.47 -8.98
N GLN A 446 -16.12 -13.74 -7.67
CA GLN A 446 -17.14 -14.59 -7.01
C GLN A 446 -18.48 -13.86 -6.79
N GLY A 447 -18.53 -12.55 -7.00
CA GLY A 447 -19.72 -11.73 -6.87
C GLY A 447 -19.97 -11.17 -5.46
N GLY A 448 -20.81 -10.15 -5.40
CA GLY A 448 -20.97 -9.29 -4.21
C GLY A 448 -19.84 -8.27 -4.09
N THR A 449 -19.76 -7.60 -2.94
CA THR A 449 -18.88 -6.45 -2.70
C THR A 449 -18.09 -6.65 -1.39
N PRO A 450 -17.04 -7.49 -1.38
CA PRO A 450 -16.29 -7.88 -0.17
C PRO A 450 -15.42 -6.74 0.39
N SER A 451 -16.07 -5.78 1.07
CA SER A 451 -15.50 -4.51 1.56
C SER A 451 -14.26 -4.65 2.46
N VAL A 452 -14.18 -5.72 3.26
CA VAL A 452 -13.04 -5.98 4.15
C VAL A 452 -11.82 -6.42 3.35
N MET A 453 -12.00 -7.32 2.38
CA MET A 453 -10.95 -7.78 1.48
C MET A 453 -10.41 -6.63 0.62
N THR A 454 -11.28 -5.78 0.08
CA THR A 454 -10.83 -4.65 -0.76
C THR A 454 -10.18 -3.53 0.04
N ALA A 455 -10.57 -3.33 1.31
CA ALA A 455 -9.83 -2.49 2.25
C ALA A 455 -8.42 -3.04 2.53
N MET A 456 -8.27 -4.37 2.72
CA MET A 456 -6.95 -5.01 2.81
C MET A 456 -6.15 -4.80 1.53
N ALA A 457 -6.76 -5.06 0.37
CA ALA A 457 -6.13 -4.93 -0.95
C ALA A 457 -5.50 -3.54 -1.12
N LYS A 458 -6.28 -2.48 -0.90
CA LYS A 458 -5.83 -1.10 -0.99
C LYS A 458 -4.69 -0.79 0.00
N TYR A 459 -4.86 -1.13 1.28
CA TYR A 459 -3.87 -0.79 2.30
C TYR A 459 -2.53 -1.50 2.07
N TYR A 460 -2.52 -2.83 2.03
CA TYR A 460 -1.27 -3.58 1.94
C TYR A 460 -0.58 -3.39 0.61
N ALA A 461 -1.33 -3.33 -0.51
CA ALA A 461 -0.68 -3.15 -1.81
C ALA A 461 0.05 -1.80 -1.89
N THR A 462 -0.61 -0.70 -1.49
CA THR A 462 -0.02 0.64 -1.57
C THR A 462 1.10 0.89 -0.55
N GLU A 463 1.08 0.20 0.61
CA GLU A 463 2.18 0.28 1.58
C GLU A 463 3.39 -0.55 1.13
N THR A 464 3.16 -1.78 0.65
CA THR A 464 4.24 -2.64 0.11
C THR A 464 4.87 -2.04 -1.14
N MET A 465 4.10 -1.38 -2.01
CA MET A 465 4.65 -0.57 -3.12
C MET A 465 5.63 0.49 -2.61
N ARG A 466 5.28 1.22 -1.55
CA ARG A 466 6.16 2.25 -0.97
C ARG A 466 7.48 1.63 -0.50
N GLU A 467 7.44 0.49 0.17
CA GLU A 467 8.64 -0.23 0.61
C GLU A 467 9.52 -0.62 -0.58
N VAL A 468 8.96 -1.27 -1.61
CA VAL A 468 9.72 -1.72 -2.78
C VAL A 468 10.34 -0.57 -3.56
N VAL A 469 9.59 0.51 -3.79
CA VAL A 469 10.13 1.67 -4.52
C VAL A 469 11.21 2.38 -3.69
N ASN A 470 11.05 2.49 -2.36
CA ASN A 470 12.10 3.02 -1.48
C ASN A 470 13.38 2.18 -1.52
N ASP A 471 13.28 0.84 -1.38
CA ASP A 471 14.43 -0.06 -1.52
C ASP A 471 15.09 0.09 -2.90
N GLY A 472 14.29 0.26 -3.97
CA GLY A 472 14.79 0.54 -5.31
C GLY A 472 15.55 1.86 -5.43
N MET A 473 15.09 2.93 -4.78
CA MET A 473 15.79 4.22 -4.71
C MET A 473 17.13 4.08 -3.99
N ASP A 474 17.20 3.32 -2.90
CA ASP A 474 18.44 3.09 -2.15
C ASP A 474 19.46 2.26 -2.96
N VAL A 475 19.02 1.21 -3.66
CA VAL A 475 19.90 0.36 -4.49
C VAL A 475 20.42 1.10 -5.73
N VAL A 476 19.59 1.91 -6.39
CA VAL A 476 19.98 2.69 -7.58
C VAL A 476 20.72 3.99 -7.20
N GLY A 477 20.51 4.48 -5.97
CA GLY A 477 21.28 5.55 -5.34
C GLY A 477 21.22 6.87 -6.11
N GLY A 478 22.37 7.50 -6.32
CA GLY A 478 22.48 8.84 -6.91
C GLY A 478 21.82 8.98 -8.29
N ARG A 479 21.69 7.90 -9.07
CA ARG A 479 20.96 7.87 -10.35
C ARG A 479 19.46 8.06 -10.14
N ALA A 480 18.89 7.41 -9.13
CA ALA A 480 17.44 7.37 -8.89
C ALA A 480 16.83 8.75 -8.62
N ILE A 481 17.64 9.68 -8.10
CA ILE A 481 17.22 11.05 -7.77
C ILE A 481 17.49 12.09 -8.87
N GLN A 482 18.18 11.75 -9.97
CA GLN A 482 18.38 12.69 -11.08
C GLN A 482 17.19 12.64 -12.05
N MET A 483 16.37 13.69 -12.08
CA MET A 483 15.25 13.78 -13.03
C MET A 483 15.75 13.88 -14.48
N GLY A 484 15.13 13.12 -15.39
CA GLY A 484 15.42 13.14 -16.82
C GLY A 484 14.87 11.90 -17.55
N PRO A 485 14.93 11.86 -18.89
CA PRO A 485 14.41 10.75 -19.70
C PRO A 485 15.13 9.41 -19.50
N ARG A 486 16.29 9.36 -18.82
CA ARG A 486 16.99 8.10 -18.45
C ARG A 486 16.62 7.58 -17.07
N ASN A 487 15.71 8.24 -16.34
CA ASN A 487 15.32 7.86 -14.99
C ASN A 487 14.03 7.02 -14.97
N PHE A 488 14.14 5.78 -14.47
CA PHE A 488 13.04 4.80 -14.39
C PHE A 488 12.37 4.68 -12.99
N LEU A 489 12.74 5.50 -12.00
CA LEU A 489 12.19 5.43 -10.62
C LEU A 489 11.60 6.75 -10.09
N ALA A 490 12.12 7.92 -10.45
CA ALA A 490 11.79 9.17 -9.76
C ALA A 490 10.31 9.58 -9.91
N SER A 491 9.75 9.49 -11.12
CA SER A 491 8.33 9.76 -11.36
C SER A 491 7.42 8.78 -10.61
N LEU A 492 7.82 7.51 -10.53
CA LEU A 492 7.13 6.50 -9.75
C LEU A 492 7.16 6.83 -8.25
N TYR A 493 8.33 7.17 -7.71
CA TYR A 493 8.51 7.60 -6.31
C TYR A 493 7.64 8.83 -5.98
N GLN A 494 7.61 9.83 -6.86
CA GLN A 494 6.77 11.02 -6.72
C GLN A 494 5.26 10.71 -6.69
N SER A 495 4.81 9.63 -7.34
CA SER A 495 3.40 9.23 -7.36
C SER A 495 2.91 8.56 -6.06
N ILE A 496 3.81 7.96 -5.26
CA ILE A 496 3.47 7.17 -4.05
C ILE A 496 2.48 7.89 -3.10
N PRO A 497 2.65 9.20 -2.77
CA PRO A 497 1.77 9.90 -1.83
C PRO A 497 0.31 9.97 -2.26
N VAL A 498 0.02 9.85 -3.57
CA VAL A 498 -1.34 9.83 -4.09
C VAL A 498 -2.03 8.52 -3.68
N SER A 499 -1.45 7.37 -4.05
CA SER A 499 -2.04 6.03 -3.83
C SER A 499 -2.33 5.72 -2.36
N ILE A 500 -1.45 6.14 -1.45
CA ILE A 500 -1.64 5.92 0.00
C ILE A 500 -2.73 6.83 0.62
N THR A 501 -3.11 7.90 -0.07
CA THR A 501 -4.03 8.95 0.42
C THR A 501 -5.44 8.80 -0.17
N VAL A 502 -5.57 8.54 -1.46
CA VAL A 502 -6.86 8.48 -2.18
C VAL A 502 -7.64 7.19 -1.90
N GLU A 503 -8.92 7.15 -2.29
CA GLU A 503 -9.90 6.07 -2.02
C GLU A 503 -10.08 5.71 -0.52
N GLY A 504 -9.66 6.61 0.37
CA GLY A 504 -9.56 6.37 1.81
C GLY A 504 -8.11 6.23 2.23
N ALA A 505 -7.63 7.16 3.05
CA ALA A 505 -6.24 7.20 3.49
C ALA A 505 -5.86 5.93 4.27
N ASN A 506 -4.65 5.41 4.03
CA ASN A 506 -4.17 4.14 4.60
C ASN A 506 -4.35 4.04 6.13
N ILE A 507 -4.23 5.16 6.84
CA ILE A 507 -4.45 5.27 8.30
C ILE A 507 -5.87 4.81 8.69
N LEU A 508 -6.90 5.30 7.98
CA LEU A 508 -8.31 4.98 8.25
C LEU A 508 -8.66 3.58 7.75
N THR A 509 -8.17 3.20 6.57
CA THR A 509 -8.36 1.85 6.01
C THR A 509 -7.86 0.78 6.98
N ARG A 510 -6.63 0.94 7.50
CA ARG A 510 -6.07 0.03 8.49
C ARG A 510 -6.76 0.11 9.85
N SER A 511 -6.93 1.31 10.40
CA SER A 511 -7.35 1.45 11.80
C SER A 511 -8.85 1.34 12.02
N LEU A 512 -9.69 1.64 11.03
CA LEU A 512 -11.15 1.63 11.15
C LEU A 512 -11.83 0.62 10.23
N MET A 513 -11.43 0.50 8.96
CA MET A 513 -12.15 -0.37 8.01
C MET A 513 -11.83 -1.85 8.22
N ILE A 514 -10.57 -2.26 8.03
CA ILE A 514 -10.17 -3.68 7.99
C ILE A 514 -10.65 -4.43 9.23
N PHE A 515 -10.30 -3.96 10.44
CA PHE A 515 -10.78 -4.63 11.66
C PHE A 515 -12.14 -4.11 12.16
N GLY A 516 -12.44 -2.81 12.08
CA GLY A 516 -13.67 -2.27 12.67
C GLY A 516 -14.94 -2.73 11.94
N GLN A 517 -14.94 -2.69 10.60
CA GLN A 517 -16.01 -3.28 9.79
C GLN A 517 -15.86 -4.81 9.71
N GLY A 518 -14.62 -5.32 9.61
CA GLY A 518 -14.33 -6.76 9.61
C GLY A 518 -14.89 -7.50 10.82
N ALA A 519 -14.74 -6.95 12.02
CA ALA A 519 -15.32 -7.54 13.23
C ALA A 519 -16.84 -7.67 13.18
N MET A 520 -17.54 -6.72 12.53
CA MET A 520 -18.99 -6.77 12.39
C MET A 520 -19.43 -7.77 11.31
N ARG A 521 -18.75 -7.80 10.16
CA ARG A 521 -19.15 -8.62 9.00
C ARG A 521 -18.65 -10.07 9.07
N CYS A 522 -17.44 -10.27 9.60
CA CYS A 522 -16.77 -11.56 9.64
C CYS A 522 -17.08 -12.36 10.91
N HIS A 523 -17.38 -11.73 12.06
CA HIS A 523 -17.74 -12.47 13.27
C HIS A 523 -19.12 -13.14 13.13
N PRO A 524 -19.27 -14.45 13.46
CA PRO A 524 -20.47 -15.23 13.14
C PRO A 524 -21.73 -14.90 13.98
N TYR A 525 -21.60 -14.07 15.02
CA TYR A 525 -22.73 -13.72 15.90
C TYR A 525 -22.86 -12.23 16.23
N LEU A 526 -21.86 -11.40 15.94
CA LEU A 526 -21.78 -10.06 16.54
C LEU A 526 -22.88 -9.15 15.98
N PHE A 527 -23.05 -9.15 14.66
CA PHE A 527 -24.06 -8.36 13.98
C PHE A 527 -25.49 -8.68 14.44
N ASP A 528 -25.87 -9.97 14.50
CA ASP A 528 -27.16 -10.41 15.00
C ASP A 528 -27.39 -10.00 16.47
N GLU A 529 -26.35 -10.07 17.31
CA GLU A 529 -26.41 -9.63 18.70
C GLU A 529 -26.59 -8.11 18.81
N LEU A 530 -25.94 -7.30 17.95
CA LEU A 530 -26.16 -5.85 17.86
C LEU A 530 -27.61 -5.52 17.50
N GLN A 531 -28.16 -6.17 16.47
CA GLN A 531 -29.54 -5.94 16.04
C GLN A 531 -30.55 -6.24 17.15
N LEU A 532 -30.37 -7.35 17.88
CA LEU A 532 -31.23 -7.68 19.02
C LEU A 532 -31.10 -6.70 20.19
N LEU A 533 -29.91 -6.15 20.44
CA LEU A 533 -29.71 -5.14 21.49
C LEU A 533 -30.34 -3.78 21.13
N GLN A 534 -30.51 -3.48 19.83
CA GLN A 534 -31.18 -2.28 19.32
C GLN A 534 -32.69 -2.46 19.08
N SER A 535 -33.22 -3.68 19.15
CA SER A 535 -34.63 -3.98 18.87
C SER A 535 -35.62 -3.30 19.85
N GLU A 536 -36.76 -2.85 19.30
CA GLU A 536 -37.85 -2.26 20.08
C GLU A 536 -38.57 -3.28 20.98
N ASP A 537 -38.75 -4.54 20.53
CA ASP A 537 -39.30 -5.61 21.37
C ASP A 537 -38.21 -6.23 22.26
N LYS A 538 -37.91 -5.51 23.35
CA LYS A 538 -36.95 -5.94 24.37
C LYS A 538 -37.33 -7.24 25.10
N LYS A 539 -38.58 -7.72 25.00
CA LYS A 539 -39.00 -8.99 25.66
C LYS A 539 -38.67 -10.19 24.79
N ASP A 540 -38.91 -10.12 23.49
CA ASP A 540 -38.55 -11.22 22.60
C ASP A 540 -37.05 -11.21 22.27
N ALA A 541 -36.47 -10.03 22.05
CA ALA A 541 -35.03 -9.86 21.84
C ALA A 541 -34.18 -10.51 22.94
N LEU A 542 -34.58 -10.38 24.22
CA LEU A 542 -33.89 -11.03 25.35
C LEU A 542 -33.87 -12.57 25.25
N LYS A 543 -34.92 -13.20 24.69
CA LYS A 543 -34.96 -14.66 24.50
C LYS A 543 -34.09 -15.11 23.34
N GLN A 544 -34.11 -14.36 22.23
CA GLN A 544 -33.30 -14.66 21.06
C GLN A 544 -31.81 -14.47 21.39
N PHE A 545 -31.48 -13.40 22.13
CA PHE A 545 -30.16 -13.11 22.64
C PHE A 545 -29.64 -14.21 23.58
N ASP A 546 -30.47 -14.81 24.46
CA ASP A 546 -30.08 -15.97 25.29
C ASP A 546 -29.62 -17.18 24.46
N ASN A 547 -30.10 -17.34 23.22
CA ASN A 547 -29.64 -18.41 22.34
C ASN A 547 -28.34 -18.04 21.64
N LEU A 548 -28.25 -16.83 21.08
CA LEU A 548 -27.07 -16.34 20.36
C LEU A 548 -25.86 -16.17 21.29
N PHE A 549 -26.02 -15.51 22.42
CA PHE A 549 -24.95 -15.28 23.40
C PHE A 549 -24.28 -16.58 23.87
N PHE A 550 -25.05 -17.66 24.05
CA PHE A 550 -24.47 -18.96 24.42
C PHE A 550 -23.90 -19.76 23.23
N LYS A 551 -24.26 -19.44 21.98
CA LYS A 551 -23.54 -19.91 20.79
C LYS A 551 -22.21 -19.17 20.65
N HIS A 552 -22.21 -17.84 20.80
CA HIS A 552 -21.03 -16.99 20.81
C HIS A 552 -20.03 -17.43 21.88
N LEU A 553 -20.43 -17.55 23.15
CA LEU A 553 -19.56 -18.10 24.19
C LEU A 553 -19.02 -19.50 23.84
N GLY A 554 -19.86 -20.38 23.30
CA GLY A 554 -19.44 -21.72 22.86
C GLY A 554 -18.38 -21.68 21.76
N TYR A 555 -18.50 -20.73 20.82
CA TYR A 555 -17.52 -20.44 19.79
C TYR A 555 -16.22 -19.86 20.38
N THR A 556 -16.28 -18.85 21.25
CA THR A 556 -15.09 -18.26 21.89
C THR A 556 -14.29 -19.30 22.66
N PHE A 557 -14.97 -20.14 23.46
CA PHE A 557 -14.30 -21.24 24.18
C PHE A 557 -13.80 -22.35 23.24
N ASN A 558 -14.47 -22.64 22.11
CA ASN A 558 -13.93 -23.54 21.09
C ASN A 558 -12.65 -22.98 20.46
N ARG A 559 -12.62 -21.69 20.11
CA ARG A 559 -11.43 -21.05 19.53
C ARG A 559 -10.29 -20.96 20.53
N GLY A 560 -10.58 -20.65 21.80
CA GLY A 560 -9.59 -20.74 22.86
C GLY A 560 -9.04 -22.15 23.09
N ALA A 561 -9.89 -23.18 23.03
CA ALA A 561 -9.45 -24.57 23.11
C ALA A 561 -8.58 -24.97 21.90
N LYS A 562 -8.97 -24.57 20.67
CA LYS A 562 -8.19 -24.80 19.45
C LYS A 562 -6.85 -24.08 19.50
N ALA A 563 -6.83 -22.79 19.86
CA ALA A 563 -5.61 -21.99 20.00
C ALA A 563 -4.66 -22.60 21.04
N PHE A 564 -5.19 -23.00 22.21
CA PHE A 564 -4.40 -23.66 23.26
C PHE A 564 -3.73 -24.95 22.76
N VAL A 565 -4.48 -25.86 22.13
CA VAL A 565 -3.92 -27.11 21.58
C VAL A 565 -2.92 -26.82 20.46
N ALA A 566 -3.27 -25.92 19.52
CA ALA A 566 -2.39 -25.48 18.45
C ALA A 566 -1.10 -24.83 18.96
N GLY A 567 -1.15 -24.18 20.13
CA GLY A 567 0.00 -23.64 20.85
C GLY A 567 1.07 -24.69 21.13
N TYR A 568 0.67 -25.89 21.54
CA TYR A 568 1.57 -27.00 21.89
C TYR A 568 1.88 -27.95 20.73
N VAL A 569 0.93 -28.27 19.85
CA VAL A 569 1.14 -29.22 18.73
C VAL A 569 1.54 -28.54 17.41
N GLY A 570 1.63 -27.21 17.41
CA GLY A 570 2.02 -26.35 16.29
C GLY A 570 0.88 -25.91 15.36
N GLY A 571 -0.31 -26.50 15.47
CA GLY A 571 -1.48 -26.21 14.61
C GLY A 571 -2.19 -27.46 14.10
N SER A 572 -3.35 -27.27 13.46
CA SER A 572 -4.08 -28.35 12.79
C SER A 572 -3.38 -28.74 11.49
N SER A 573 -3.35 -30.04 11.16
CA SER A 573 -2.81 -30.55 9.88
C SER A 573 -3.76 -30.39 8.69
N ASN A 574 -4.95 -29.83 8.90
CA ASN A 574 -5.89 -29.51 7.82
C ASN A 574 -5.23 -28.50 6.87
N ALA A 575 -5.28 -28.77 5.57
CA ALA A 575 -4.75 -27.94 4.51
C ALA A 575 -5.53 -28.28 3.22
N PRO A 576 -5.44 -27.44 2.17
CA PRO A 576 -6.01 -27.77 0.87
C PRO A 576 -5.55 -29.13 0.34
N SER A 577 -6.36 -29.72 -0.54
CA SER A 577 -6.07 -31.00 -1.19
C SER A 577 -4.74 -30.98 -1.96
N PHE A 578 -4.38 -29.83 -2.56
CA PHE A 578 -3.16 -29.62 -3.33
C PHE A 578 -1.88 -29.41 -2.48
N ALA A 579 -2.00 -29.19 -1.16
CA ALA A 579 -0.85 -28.80 -0.34
C ALA A 579 0.28 -29.86 -0.33
N ASP A 580 1.47 -29.47 -0.78
CA ASP A 580 2.67 -30.30 -0.90
C ASP A 580 3.52 -30.33 0.40
N SER A 581 4.77 -30.78 0.32
CA SER A 581 5.69 -30.80 1.47
C SER A 581 6.22 -29.43 1.88
N PHE A 582 6.24 -28.44 0.97
CA PHE A 582 6.72 -27.08 1.22
C PHE A 582 5.62 -26.20 1.84
N THR A 583 4.42 -26.25 1.28
CA THR A 583 3.27 -25.40 1.66
C THR A 583 2.54 -25.86 2.93
N ARG A 584 2.46 -27.18 3.18
CA ARG A 584 1.70 -27.76 4.31
C ARG A 584 2.10 -27.28 5.72
N PRO A 585 3.38 -27.02 6.04
CA PRO A 585 3.76 -26.34 7.29
C PRO A 585 3.11 -24.96 7.45
N TYR A 586 3.05 -24.14 6.39
CA TYR A 586 2.46 -22.81 6.44
C TYR A 586 0.95 -22.84 6.70
N TYR A 587 0.21 -23.75 6.04
CA TYR A 587 -1.22 -23.97 6.37
C TYR A 587 -1.43 -24.35 7.84
N LYS A 588 -0.54 -25.17 8.42
CA LYS A 588 -0.58 -25.53 9.85
C LYS A 588 -0.36 -24.30 10.74
N HIS A 589 0.55 -23.40 10.38
CA HIS A 589 0.75 -22.13 11.07
C HIS A 589 -0.44 -21.18 10.94
N ILE A 590 -1.03 -21.04 9.76
CA ILE A 590 -2.23 -20.22 9.52
C ILE A 590 -3.41 -20.74 10.37
N ASN A 591 -3.63 -22.05 10.44
CA ASN A 591 -4.65 -22.65 11.33
C ASN A 591 -4.47 -22.26 12.81
N ARG A 592 -3.22 -22.23 13.29
CA ARG A 592 -2.90 -21.83 14.67
C ARG A 592 -3.18 -20.33 14.88
N LEU A 593 -2.67 -19.50 13.99
CA LEU A 593 -2.73 -18.04 14.10
C LEU A 593 -4.15 -17.51 13.92
N SER A 594 -4.92 -18.06 12.97
CA SER A 594 -6.35 -17.78 12.80
C SER A 594 -7.15 -18.10 14.07
N ALA A 595 -6.94 -19.26 14.70
CA ALA A 595 -7.63 -19.61 15.95
C ALA A 595 -7.25 -18.68 17.12
N GLY A 596 -5.99 -18.27 17.20
CA GLY A 596 -5.51 -17.28 18.15
C GLY A 596 -6.07 -15.87 17.90
N PHE A 597 -6.22 -15.50 16.63
CA PHE A 597 -6.77 -14.22 16.21
C PHE A 597 -8.25 -14.11 16.60
N ALA A 598 -9.05 -15.13 16.31
CA ALA A 598 -10.46 -15.19 16.71
C ALA A 598 -10.63 -15.00 18.23
N LEU A 599 -9.86 -15.73 19.06
CA LEU A 599 -9.89 -15.54 20.52
C LEU A 599 -9.48 -14.11 20.94
N THR A 600 -8.49 -13.53 20.26
CA THR A 600 -7.97 -12.19 20.57
C THR A 600 -8.95 -11.10 20.16
N ALA A 601 -9.65 -11.28 19.03
CA ALA A 601 -10.74 -10.42 18.58
C ALA A 601 -11.92 -10.46 19.57
N ASP A 602 -12.37 -11.65 19.98
CA ASP A 602 -13.44 -11.81 20.99
C ASP A 602 -13.07 -11.13 22.32
N MET A 603 -11.82 -11.30 22.77
CA MET A 603 -11.31 -10.60 23.97
C MET A 603 -11.32 -9.07 23.78
N ALA A 604 -10.92 -8.57 22.62
CA ALA A 604 -10.90 -7.14 22.31
C ALA A 604 -12.31 -6.56 22.32
N LEU A 605 -13.23 -7.19 21.58
CA LEU A 605 -14.62 -6.78 21.44
C LEU A 605 -15.36 -6.85 22.78
N GLY A 606 -15.20 -7.94 23.52
CA GLY A 606 -15.88 -8.16 24.81
C GLY A 606 -15.39 -7.27 25.96
N LEU A 607 -14.12 -6.82 25.94
CA LEU A 607 -13.54 -6.01 27.03
C LEU A 607 -13.37 -4.52 26.70
N LEU A 608 -13.32 -4.14 25.42
CA LEU A 608 -13.21 -2.74 24.99
C LEU A 608 -14.53 -2.21 24.39
N ALA A 609 -15.40 -3.07 23.86
CA ALA A 609 -16.69 -2.70 23.30
C ALA A 609 -16.61 -1.45 22.40
N GLY A 610 -17.41 -0.41 22.67
CA GLY A 610 -17.42 0.84 21.91
C GLY A 610 -16.11 1.63 21.92
N ASP A 611 -15.24 1.47 22.93
CA ASP A 611 -13.94 2.14 22.99
C ASP A 611 -12.95 1.59 21.95
N LEU A 612 -13.20 0.41 21.37
CA LEU A 612 -12.32 -0.15 20.34
C LEU A 612 -12.28 0.73 19.08
N LYS A 613 -13.41 1.36 18.69
CA LYS A 613 -13.46 2.37 17.61
C LYS A 613 -12.50 3.55 17.87
N ARG A 614 -12.26 3.90 19.13
CA ARG A 614 -11.36 5.00 19.55
C ARG A 614 -9.92 4.56 19.80
N LYS A 615 -9.64 3.26 19.71
CA LYS A 615 -8.30 2.68 19.95
C LYS A 615 -7.69 2.22 18.63
N GLU A 616 -7.54 3.17 17.71
CA GLU A 616 -7.04 2.97 16.35
C GLU A 616 -5.74 2.17 16.28
N MET A 617 -4.77 2.41 17.17
CA MET A 617 -3.52 1.62 17.25
C MET A 617 -3.74 0.14 17.60
N MET A 618 -4.79 -0.18 18.37
CA MET A 618 -5.13 -1.55 18.75
C MET A 618 -5.93 -2.25 17.65
N SER A 619 -6.86 -1.52 17.02
CA SER A 619 -7.60 -1.96 15.85
C SER A 619 -6.67 -2.24 14.66
N GLY A 620 -5.71 -1.33 14.40
CA GLY A 620 -4.68 -1.49 13.37
C GLY A 620 -3.81 -2.73 13.56
N ARG A 621 -3.44 -3.10 14.79
CA ARG A 621 -2.70 -4.35 15.07
C ARG A 621 -3.55 -5.60 14.82
N LEU A 622 -4.86 -5.54 15.02
CA LEU A 622 -5.77 -6.63 14.68
C LEU A 622 -5.97 -6.71 13.15
N ALA A 623 -5.97 -5.56 12.46
CA ALA A 623 -5.94 -5.50 11.00
C ALA A 623 -4.63 -6.10 10.43
N ASP A 624 -3.47 -5.84 11.05
CA ASP A 624 -2.17 -6.43 10.68
C ASP A 624 -2.24 -7.97 10.71
N ILE A 625 -2.72 -8.54 11.82
CA ILE A 625 -2.90 -9.99 11.98
C ILE A 625 -3.83 -10.55 10.89
N HIS A 626 -4.97 -9.90 10.67
CA HIS A 626 -5.99 -10.40 9.74
C HIS A 626 -5.55 -10.31 8.28
N GLY A 627 -4.94 -9.19 7.89
CA GLY A 627 -4.44 -8.95 6.55
C GLY A 627 -3.28 -9.87 6.18
N HIS A 628 -2.29 -10.04 7.06
CA HIS A 628 -1.19 -10.95 6.80
C HIS A 628 -1.60 -12.42 6.79
N LEU A 629 -2.66 -12.83 7.52
CA LEU A 629 -3.27 -14.16 7.36
C LEU A 629 -3.82 -14.36 5.95
N PHE A 630 -4.47 -13.34 5.37
CA PHE A 630 -5.00 -13.39 4.01
C PHE A 630 -3.88 -13.40 2.96
N ILE A 631 -2.88 -12.51 3.10
CA ILE A 631 -1.67 -12.47 2.27
C ILE A 631 -0.95 -13.82 2.28
N ALA A 632 -0.78 -14.45 3.45
CA ALA A 632 -0.17 -15.78 3.53
C ALA A 632 -0.94 -16.85 2.75
N THR A 633 -2.29 -16.79 2.74
CA THR A 633 -3.07 -17.69 1.86
C THR A 633 -2.95 -17.35 0.38
N ALA A 634 -2.78 -16.08 0.01
CA ALA A 634 -2.57 -15.64 -1.36
C ALA A 634 -1.24 -16.18 -1.91
N ILE A 635 -0.14 -16.01 -1.18
CA ILE A 635 1.19 -16.51 -1.54
C ILE A 635 1.17 -18.03 -1.75
N LEU A 636 0.49 -18.79 -0.87
CA LEU A 636 0.39 -20.25 -0.98
C LEU A 636 -0.46 -20.71 -2.17
N GLN A 637 -1.50 -19.96 -2.56
CA GLN A 637 -2.29 -20.28 -3.75
C GLN A 637 -1.51 -19.93 -5.03
N PHE A 638 -0.87 -18.77 -5.08
CA PHE A 638 -0.06 -18.37 -6.23
C PHE A 638 1.08 -19.37 -6.50
N TYR A 639 1.82 -19.78 -5.47
CA TYR A 639 2.84 -20.83 -5.57
C TYR A 639 2.28 -22.19 -6.04
N GLU A 640 1.00 -22.52 -5.77
CA GLU A 640 0.40 -23.75 -6.29
C GLU A 640 0.25 -23.75 -7.81
N HIS A 641 -0.06 -22.58 -8.39
CA HIS A 641 -0.26 -22.38 -9.83
C HIS A 641 1.01 -21.93 -10.58
N GLY A 642 2.08 -21.61 -9.86
CA GLY A 642 3.37 -21.21 -10.41
C GLY A 642 4.22 -22.35 -10.99
N SER A 643 5.47 -22.01 -11.35
CA SER A 643 6.49 -22.94 -11.85
C SER A 643 6.96 -23.96 -10.82
N LYS A 644 6.88 -23.62 -9.53
CA LYS A 644 7.47 -24.37 -8.39
C LYS A 644 8.97 -24.63 -8.55
N SER A 645 9.65 -23.77 -9.30
CA SER A 645 11.12 -23.74 -9.41
C SER A 645 11.77 -23.41 -8.07
N GLU A 646 13.07 -23.68 -7.91
CA GLU A 646 13.79 -23.31 -6.68
C GLU A 646 13.82 -21.78 -6.48
N ALA A 647 14.00 -21.02 -7.56
CA ALA A 647 13.91 -19.56 -7.55
C ALA A 647 12.55 -19.07 -7.01
N GLU A 648 11.45 -19.61 -7.53
CA GLU A 648 10.12 -19.25 -7.07
C GLU A 648 9.85 -19.68 -5.62
N ARG A 649 10.36 -20.87 -5.23
CA ARG A 649 10.29 -21.35 -3.85
C ARG A 649 11.00 -20.39 -2.88
N LEU A 650 12.14 -19.81 -3.26
CA LEU A 650 12.85 -18.79 -2.46
C LEU A 650 12.02 -17.52 -2.30
N HIS A 651 11.41 -17.00 -3.37
CA HIS A 651 10.52 -15.83 -3.32
C HIS A 651 9.34 -16.08 -2.36
N ALA A 652 8.66 -17.20 -2.52
CA ALA A 652 7.53 -17.60 -1.67
C ALA A 652 7.96 -17.83 -0.21
N GLU A 653 9.10 -18.47 0.04
CA GLU A 653 9.61 -18.78 1.38
C GLU A 653 9.90 -17.51 2.18
N VAL A 654 10.61 -16.53 1.60
CA VAL A 654 10.88 -15.24 2.27
C VAL A 654 9.59 -14.45 2.50
N ALA A 655 8.69 -14.38 1.51
CA ALA A 655 7.41 -13.68 1.65
C ALA A 655 6.52 -14.29 2.76
N LEU A 656 6.49 -15.62 2.88
CA LEU A 656 5.76 -16.32 3.94
C LEU A 656 6.39 -16.13 5.31
N GLN A 657 7.72 -16.18 5.43
CA GLN A 657 8.42 -15.92 6.70
C GLN A 657 8.17 -14.48 7.18
N ASN A 658 8.28 -13.49 6.29
CA ASN A 658 7.98 -12.10 6.58
C ASN A 658 6.53 -11.91 7.06
N SER A 659 5.56 -12.49 6.35
CA SER A 659 4.14 -12.39 6.72
C SER A 659 3.84 -13.04 8.08
N LEU A 660 4.36 -14.23 8.35
CA LEU A 660 4.19 -14.92 9.64
C LEU A 660 4.87 -14.19 10.80
N TYR A 661 6.04 -13.57 10.55
CA TYR A 661 6.73 -12.74 11.53
C TYR A 661 5.93 -11.47 11.86
N THR A 662 5.39 -10.76 10.86
CA THR A 662 4.53 -9.58 11.07
C THR A 662 3.28 -9.91 11.88
N ILE A 663 2.60 -11.03 11.60
CA ILE A 663 1.46 -11.50 12.42
C ILE A 663 1.88 -11.65 13.88
N GLN A 664 3.02 -12.28 14.15
CA GLN A 664 3.50 -12.50 15.52
C GLN A 664 3.80 -11.18 16.24
N GLU A 665 4.53 -10.26 15.61
CA GLU A 665 4.88 -8.99 16.26
C GLU A 665 3.65 -8.10 16.44
N ALA A 666 2.65 -8.17 15.56
CA ALA A 666 1.35 -7.53 15.76
C ALA A 666 0.60 -8.11 16.98
N PHE A 667 0.59 -9.45 17.17
CA PHE A 667 0.06 -10.08 18.40
C PHE A 667 0.82 -9.62 19.65
N VAL A 668 2.15 -9.67 19.63
CA VAL A 668 2.99 -9.30 20.78
C VAL A 668 2.77 -7.83 21.14
N ALA A 669 2.79 -6.93 20.15
CA ALA A 669 2.50 -5.51 20.35
C ALA A 669 1.07 -5.26 20.82
N PHE A 670 0.09 -6.04 20.38
CA PHE A 670 -1.29 -5.96 20.86
C PHE A 670 -1.38 -6.33 22.34
N PHE A 671 -0.91 -7.52 22.76
CA PHE A 671 -0.94 -7.92 24.17
C PHE A 671 -0.11 -6.99 25.06
N ALA A 672 1.04 -6.50 24.56
CA ALA A 672 1.90 -5.52 25.24
C ALA A 672 1.25 -4.14 25.44
N ASN A 673 0.14 -3.83 24.76
CA ASN A 673 -0.58 -2.56 24.89
C ASN A 673 -2.06 -2.71 25.31
N PHE A 674 -2.55 -3.94 25.50
CA PHE A 674 -3.94 -4.17 25.86
C PHE A 674 -4.23 -3.69 27.30
N PRO A 675 -5.28 -2.87 27.55
CA PRO A 675 -5.51 -2.25 28.85
C PRO A 675 -5.68 -3.24 30.01
N ASN A 676 -6.42 -4.34 29.79
CA ASN A 676 -6.59 -5.38 30.81
C ASN A 676 -5.44 -6.39 30.74
N ARG A 677 -4.37 -6.11 31.50
CA ARG A 677 -3.15 -6.93 31.56
C ARG A 677 -3.40 -8.39 31.93
N MET A 678 -4.36 -8.68 32.81
CA MET A 678 -4.69 -10.05 33.20
C MET A 678 -5.28 -10.83 32.02
N ALA A 679 -6.26 -10.24 31.31
CA ALA A 679 -6.85 -10.87 30.14
C ALA A 679 -5.82 -11.05 29.01
N ALA A 680 -5.01 -10.01 28.74
CA ALA A 680 -3.95 -10.04 27.75
C ALA A 680 -2.94 -11.16 28.00
N ASN A 681 -2.46 -11.31 29.24
CA ASN A 681 -1.50 -12.36 29.60
C ASN A 681 -2.10 -13.77 29.46
N VAL A 682 -3.39 -13.95 29.80
CA VAL A 682 -4.09 -15.24 29.63
C VAL A 682 -4.24 -15.60 28.15
N VAL A 683 -4.71 -14.67 27.31
CA VAL A 683 -4.90 -14.94 25.87
C VAL A 683 -3.56 -15.05 25.13
N SER A 684 -2.54 -14.28 25.53
CA SER A 684 -1.17 -14.42 25.06
C SER A 684 -0.59 -15.80 25.40
N PHE A 685 -0.79 -16.30 26.63
CA PHE A 685 -0.34 -17.64 27.02
C PHE A 685 -1.08 -18.75 26.26
N VAL A 686 -2.39 -18.57 25.99
CA VAL A 686 -3.16 -19.53 25.18
C VAL A 686 -2.68 -19.57 23.73
N THR A 687 -2.32 -18.43 23.14
CA THR A 687 -1.93 -18.32 21.72
C THR A 687 -0.45 -18.64 21.49
N PHE A 688 0.42 -18.24 22.42
CA PHE A 688 1.86 -18.38 22.38
C PHE A 688 2.40 -18.94 23.73
N PRO A 689 2.05 -20.19 24.10
CA PRO A 689 2.49 -20.78 25.38
C PRO A 689 4.02 -20.93 25.49
N SER A 690 4.70 -21.03 24.34
CA SER A 690 6.16 -21.09 24.24
C SER A 690 6.82 -19.75 23.90
N GLY A 691 6.06 -18.64 23.88
CA GLY A 691 6.53 -17.33 23.41
C GLY A 691 6.60 -17.23 21.88
N ARG A 692 7.50 -16.40 21.37
CA ARG A 692 7.77 -16.21 19.93
C ARG A 692 8.27 -17.52 19.31
N ILE A 693 7.78 -17.84 18.11
CA ILE A 693 8.12 -19.05 17.34
C ILE A 693 8.52 -18.76 15.89
N PHE A 694 8.17 -17.60 15.36
CA PHE A 694 8.59 -17.13 14.04
C PHE A 694 9.78 -16.18 14.20
N THR A 695 10.78 -16.35 13.34
CA THR A 695 11.96 -15.50 13.21
C THR A 695 11.89 -14.72 11.90
N PRO A 696 12.59 -13.58 11.78
CA PRO A 696 12.84 -12.97 10.48
C PRO A 696 13.54 -13.95 9.52
N ALA A 697 13.44 -13.70 8.22
CA ALA A 697 14.25 -14.41 7.22
C ALA A 697 15.75 -14.26 7.54
N SER A 698 16.50 -15.36 7.46
CA SER A 698 17.94 -15.36 7.72
C SER A 698 18.72 -14.66 6.62
N ASP A 699 19.87 -14.09 6.98
CA ASP A 699 20.70 -13.35 6.03
C ASP A 699 21.22 -14.27 4.89
N GLU A 700 21.46 -15.56 5.15
CA GLU A 700 21.75 -16.57 4.13
C GLU A 700 20.59 -16.74 3.11
N LEU A 701 19.34 -16.73 3.58
CA LEU A 701 18.16 -16.87 2.71
C LEU A 701 17.93 -15.59 1.91
N LYS A 702 18.15 -14.42 2.51
CA LYS A 702 18.11 -13.13 1.83
C LYS A 702 19.20 -13.00 0.77
N ALA A 703 20.45 -13.38 1.08
CA ALA A 703 21.56 -13.37 0.13
C ALA A 703 21.28 -14.26 -1.09
N LYS A 704 20.75 -15.47 -0.86
CA LYS A 704 20.29 -16.36 -1.95
C LYS A 704 19.20 -15.72 -2.81
N LEU A 705 18.20 -15.10 -2.20
CA LEU A 705 17.14 -14.42 -2.95
C LEU A 705 17.63 -13.16 -3.67
N GLY A 706 18.56 -12.40 -3.08
CA GLY A 706 19.21 -11.23 -3.69
C GLY A 706 20.12 -11.60 -4.86
N ASP A 707 20.71 -12.79 -4.83
CA ASP A 707 21.39 -13.37 -5.98
C ASP A 707 20.41 -13.77 -7.09
N THR A 708 19.38 -14.56 -6.78
CA THR A 708 18.31 -14.92 -7.73
C THR A 708 17.62 -13.70 -8.35
N PHE A 709 17.46 -12.60 -7.59
CA PHE A 709 16.90 -11.34 -8.08
C PHE A 709 17.67 -10.79 -9.29
N MET A 710 18.98 -11.00 -9.38
CA MET A 710 19.81 -10.58 -10.52
C MET A 710 19.85 -11.59 -11.69
N ASP A 711 19.34 -12.81 -11.49
CA ASP A 711 19.34 -13.87 -12.50
C ASP A 711 18.12 -13.78 -13.43
N ASP A 712 18.19 -14.46 -14.57
CA ASP A 712 17.12 -14.49 -15.58
C ASP A 712 16.84 -15.90 -16.12
N HIS A 713 15.78 -16.05 -16.90
CA HIS A 713 15.43 -17.28 -17.62
C HIS A 713 15.32 -18.51 -16.71
N GLU A 714 15.97 -19.63 -17.04
CA GLU A 714 15.89 -20.88 -16.27
C GLU A 714 16.36 -20.71 -14.81
N ALA A 715 17.22 -19.72 -14.53
CA ALA A 715 17.68 -19.40 -13.19
C ALA A 715 16.69 -18.54 -12.39
N ASN A 716 15.82 -17.77 -13.06
CA ASN A 716 14.74 -17.03 -12.41
C ASN A 716 13.45 -16.97 -13.27
N PRO A 717 12.65 -18.04 -13.31
CA PRO A 717 11.39 -18.06 -14.07
C PRO A 717 10.35 -17.04 -13.58
N PHE A 718 10.48 -16.52 -12.35
CA PHE A 718 9.61 -15.45 -11.87
C PHE A 718 9.94 -14.11 -12.54
N ARG A 719 11.22 -13.81 -12.84
CA ARG A 719 11.58 -12.64 -13.65
C ARG A 719 10.96 -12.70 -15.03
N ASP A 720 11.03 -13.86 -15.71
CA ASP A 720 10.38 -14.07 -17.00
C ASP A 720 8.84 -13.91 -16.91
N TYR A 721 8.21 -14.40 -15.85
CA TYR A 721 6.78 -14.15 -15.60
C TYR A 721 6.49 -12.64 -15.51
N LEU A 722 7.28 -11.88 -14.74
CA LEU A 722 7.11 -10.43 -14.61
C LEU A 722 7.24 -9.68 -15.94
N LYS A 723 8.10 -10.11 -16.87
CA LYS A 723 8.19 -9.51 -18.23
C LYS A 723 6.86 -9.57 -18.97
N THR A 724 6.09 -10.66 -18.80
CA THR A 724 4.75 -10.78 -19.41
C THR A 724 3.68 -9.94 -18.70
N MET A 725 3.99 -9.41 -17.51
CA MET A 725 3.06 -8.63 -16.69
C MET A 725 3.13 -7.11 -16.96
N VAL A 726 4.20 -6.62 -17.59
CA VAL A 726 4.46 -5.19 -17.84
C VAL A 726 4.58 -4.87 -19.34
N TYR A 727 4.80 -3.60 -19.69
CA TYR A 727 5.35 -3.22 -20.99
C TYR A 727 6.86 -3.47 -20.98
N TYR A 728 7.27 -4.64 -21.47
CA TYR A 728 8.66 -5.06 -21.52
C TYR A 728 9.25 -4.79 -22.91
N ASN A 729 10.38 -4.09 -22.97
CA ASN A 729 11.13 -3.87 -24.20
C ASN A 729 12.65 -3.89 -23.94
N THR A 730 13.43 -4.02 -25.00
CA THR A 730 14.92 -4.02 -24.97
C THR A 730 15.49 -2.98 -25.93
N ASP A 731 14.74 -1.91 -26.20
CA ASP A 731 15.18 -0.81 -27.06
C ASP A 731 16.29 -0.02 -26.34
N PRO A 732 17.50 0.10 -26.91
CA PRO A 732 18.61 0.80 -26.27
C PRO A 732 18.35 2.31 -26.07
N ASP A 733 17.38 2.91 -26.77
CA ASP A 733 17.04 4.31 -26.62
C ASP A 733 15.94 4.58 -25.57
N ASP A 734 15.12 3.57 -25.25
CA ASP A 734 14.04 3.68 -24.28
C ASP A 734 14.52 3.77 -22.81
N VAL A 735 13.75 4.44 -21.94
CA VAL A 735 14.09 4.61 -20.51
C VAL A 735 14.27 3.29 -19.74
N THR A 736 13.40 2.31 -19.97
CA THR A 736 13.50 0.98 -19.34
C THR A 736 14.28 0.02 -20.24
N GLY A 737 14.07 0.08 -21.56
CA GLY A 737 14.80 -0.72 -22.54
C GLY A 737 16.32 -0.56 -22.50
N ARG A 738 16.84 0.65 -22.26
CA ARG A 738 18.30 0.95 -22.20
C ARG A 738 19.02 0.18 -21.09
N MET A 739 18.38 0.03 -19.92
CA MET A 739 18.94 -0.74 -18.81
C MET A 739 18.85 -2.24 -19.09
N GLU A 740 17.69 -2.70 -19.57
CA GLU A 740 17.47 -4.11 -19.90
C GLU A 740 18.40 -4.58 -21.04
N HIS A 741 18.61 -3.77 -22.07
CA HIS A 741 19.50 -4.08 -23.19
C HIS A 741 20.95 -4.30 -22.74
N ALA A 742 21.46 -3.44 -21.85
CA ALA A 742 22.79 -3.60 -21.27
C ALA A 742 22.88 -4.85 -20.39
N TYR A 743 21.81 -5.17 -19.64
CA TYR A 743 21.71 -6.37 -18.81
C TYR A 743 21.67 -7.67 -19.63
N GLN A 744 20.82 -7.75 -20.65
CA GLN A 744 20.76 -8.91 -21.55
C GLN A 744 22.08 -9.10 -22.30
N THR A 745 22.71 -8.01 -22.76
CA THR A 745 24.06 -8.07 -23.37
C THR A 745 25.10 -8.59 -22.37
N LEU A 746 25.04 -8.18 -21.09
CA LEU A 746 25.92 -8.72 -20.05
C LEU A 746 25.72 -10.23 -19.89
N LEU A 747 24.49 -10.73 -19.83
CA LEU A 747 24.23 -12.17 -19.69
C LEU A 747 24.83 -12.99 -20.84
N GLU A 748 24.82 -12.46 -22.08
CA GLU A 748 25.47 -13.09 -23.23
C GLU A 748 27.00 -13.11 -23.12
N VAL A 749 27.62 -12.03 -22.63
CA VAL A 749 29.10 -11.89 -22.56
C VAL A 749 29.70 -12.19 -21.18
N GLU A 750 28.92 -12.52 -20.17
CA GLU A 750 29.36 -12.68 -18.77
C GLU A 750 30.59 -13.61 -18.62
N PRO A 751 30.67 -14.80 -19.26
CA PRO A 751 31.86 -15.66 -19.13
C PRO A 751 33.13 -14.99 -19.66
N LEU A 752 33.00 -14.16 -20.70
CA LEU A 752 34.09 -13.37 -21.27
C LEU A 752 34.43 -12.15 -20.41
N TRP A 753 33.42 -11.46 -19.88
CA TRP A 753 33.59 -10.35 -18.95
C TRP A 753 34.36 -10.79 -17.69
N GLN A 754 33.95 -11.90 -17.06
CA GLN A 754 34.63 -12.46 -15.89
C GLN A 754 36.04 -12.98 -16.21
N LYS A 755 36.24 -13.62 -17.38
CA LYS A 755 37.57 -14.03 -17.87
C LYS A 755 38.50 -12.82 -18.02
N PHE A 756 38.01 -11.72 -18.60
CA PHE A 756 38.76 -10.47 -18.74
C PHE A 756 39.05 -9.82 -17.38
N LYS A 757 38.02 -9.64 -16.54
CA LYS A 757 38.15 -9.01 -15.21
C LYS A 757 39.10 -9.75 -14.28
N LYS A 758 39.12 -11.08 -14.34
CA LYS A 758 40.10 -11.89 -13.59
C LYS A 758 41.53 -11.64 -14.06
N ALA A 759 41.77 -11.57 -15.36
CA ALA A 759 43.11 -11.29 -15.90
C ALA A 759 43.55 -9.82 -15.67
N GLU A 760 42.60 -8.87 -15.69
CA GLU A 760 42.82 -7.47 -15.31
C GLU A 760 43.20 -7.33 -13.84
N HIS A 761 42.64 -8.17 -12.96
CA HIS A 761 42.97 -8.19 -11.53
C HIS A 761 44.41 -8.64 -11.24
N ASP A 762 44.96 -9.57 -12.03
CA ASP A 762 46.30 -10.14 -11.83
C ASP A 762 47.44 -9.18 -12.30
N ASP A 763 47.16 -7.86 -12.37
CA ASP A 763 48.01 -6.77 -12.87
C ASP A 763 48.70 -7.09 -14.22
N SER A 764 48.05 -7.90 -15.05
CA SER A 764 48.66 -8.47 -16.26
C SER A 764 48.55 -7.59 -17.51
N PHE A 765 47.84 -6.46 -17.42
CA PHE A 765 47.55 -5.56 -18.53
C PHE A 765 48.21 -4.18 -18.36
N GLU A 766 48.78 -3.67 -19.46
CA GLU A 766 49.33 -2.31 -19.53
C GLU A 766 48.32 -1.36 -20.18
N GLY A 767 48.12 -0.18 -19.58
CA GLY A 767 47.21 0.85 -20.08
C GLY A 767 46.78 1.88 -19.04
N LEU A 768 45.97 2.85 -19.47
CA LEU A 768 45.24 3.79 -18.60
C LEU A 768 43.73 3.70 -18.77
N THR A 769 43.24 3.19 -19.92
CA THR A 769 41.82 3.03 -20.23
C THR A 769 41.41 1.56 -20.28
N PHE A 770 40.10 1.32 -20.22
CA PHE A 770 39.54 -0.03 -20.43
C PHE A 770 39.88 -0.55 -21.83
N GLU A 771 39.85 0.34 -22.82
CA GLU A 771 40.21 0.06 -24.21
C GLU A 771 41.68 -0.37 -24.35
N ASP A 772 42.62 0.30 -23.66
CA ASP A 772 44.02 -0.13 -23.60
C ASP A 772 44.15 -1.56 -23.04
N HIS A 773 43.48 -1.84 -21.92
CA HIS A 773 43.53 -3.15 -21.28
C HIS A 773 42.95 -4.26 -22.17
N VAL A 774 41.85 -4.00 -22.88
CA VAL A 774 41.25 -4.94 -23.83
C VAL A 774 42.19 -5.19 -25.02
N VAL A 775 42.82 -4.15 -25.57
CA VAL A 775 43.81 -4.31 -26.65
C VAL A 775 45.02 -5.11 -26.15
N HIS A 776 45.56 -4.81 -24.97
CA HIS A 776 46.67 -5.54 -24.38
C HIS A 776 46.32 -7.01 -24.08
N ALA A 777 45.10 -7.28 -23.60
CA ALA A 777 44.60 -8.64 -23.40
C ALA A 777 44.51 -9.44 -24.71
N SER A 778 44.11 -8.77 -25.81
CA SER A 778 44.09 -9.37 -27.14
C SER A 778 45.50 -9.64 -27.68
N GLN A 779 46.43 -8.69 -27.54
CA GLN A 779 47.83 -8.84 -27.97
C GLN A 779 48.57 -9.92 -27.17
N SER A 780 48.24 -10.05 -25.87
CA SER A 780 48.78 -11.08 -24.97
C SER A 780 48.16 -12.47 -25.20
N GLY A 781 47.16 -12.59 -26.09
CA GLY A 781 46.48 -13.87 -26.38
C GLY A 781 45.56 -14.37 -25.27
N VAL A 782 45.20 -13.52 -24.31
CA VAL A 782 44.21 -13.86 -23.25
C VAL A 782 42.81 -13.92 -23.85
N ILE A 783 42.51 -13.01 -24.78
CA ILE A 783 41.28 -12.96 -25.57
C ILE A 783 41.62 -12.86 -27.07
N THR A 784 40.66 -13.18 -27.92
CA THR A 784 40.71 -12.99 -29.37
C THR A 784 40.25 -11.58 -29.76
N GLU A 785 40.56 -11.15 -30.98
CA GLU A 785 40.13 -9.87 -31.54
C GLU A 785 38.58 -9.72 -31.54
N SER A 786 37.85 -10.79 -31.86
CA SER A 786 36.38 -10.79 -31.81
C SER A 786 35.81 -10.74 -30.38
N GLU A 787 36.49 -11.37 -29.40
CA GLU A 787 36.16 -11.22 -27.98
C GLU A 787 36.44 -9.76 -27.51
N ALA A 788 37.50 -9.13 -27.99
CA ALA A 788 37.82 -7.73 -27.68
C ALA A 788 36.76 -6.76 -28.22
N GLU A 789 36.29 -6.94 -29.47
CA GLU A 789 35.17 -6.17 -30.04
C GLU A 789 33.88 -6.30 -29.20
N GLN A 790 33.56 -7.51 -28.73
CA GLN A 790 32.40 -7.76 -27.87
C GLN A 790 32.51 -7.02 -26.53
N LEU A 791 33.70 -7.05 -25.90
CA LEU A 791 33.97 -6.35 -24.64
C LEU A 791 33.86 -4.82 -24.79
N ILE A 792 34.39 -4.25 -25.89
CA ILE A 792 34.27 -2.81 -26.18
C ILE A 792 32.80 -2.43 -26.41
N LYS A 793 32.07 -3.21 -27.23
CA LYS A 793 30.65 -2.96 -27.49
C LYS A 793 29.81 -3.03 -26.20
N TYR A 794 30.06 -4.02 -25.35
CA TYR A 794 29.39 -4.12 -24.05
C TYR A 794 29.78 -2.97 -23.12
N ASN A 795 31.06 -2.56 -23.07
CA ASN A 795 31.51 -1.41 -22.27
C ASN A 795 30.80 -0.12 -22.68
N ALA A 796 30.60 0.11 -23.98
CA ALA A 796 29.82 1.23 -24.52
C ALA A 796 28.38 1.24 -23.98
N LEU A 797 27.69 0.09 -24.07
CA LEU A 797 26.30 -0.08 -23.62
C LEU A 797 26.16 0.04 -22.10
N ARG A 798 27.05 -0.61 -21.33
CA ARG A 798 27.11 -0.49 -19.86
C ARG A 798 27.36 0.95 -19.43
N PHE A 799 28.27 1.66 -20.09
CA PHE A 799 28.54 3.05 -19.71
C PHE A 799 27.32 3.93 -19.98
N ASP A 800 26.70 3.81 -21.17
CA ASP A 800 25.51 4.59 -21.51
C ASP A 800 24.33 4.30 -20.57
N SER A 801 24.04 3.02 -20.27
CA SER A 801 22.95 2.67 -19.36
C SER A 801 23.16 3.18 -17.93
N LEU A 802 24.41 3.48 -17.54
CA LEU A 802 24.77 4.06 -16.25
C LEU A 802 24.81 5.61 -16.24
N LEU A 803 24.76 6.29 -17.39
CA LEU A 803 24.72 7.76 -17.47
C LEU A 803 23.42 8.33 -16.91
N THR A 804 23.52 9.36 -16.09
CA THR A 804 22.41 10.26 -15.73
C THR A 804 22.28 11.38 -16.75
N ASP A 805 21.06 11.89 -16.88
CA ASP A 805 20.78 13.11 -17.64
C ASP A 805 21.46 14.33 -17.02
N VAL A 806 21.63 15.36 -17.85
CA VAL A 806 22.08 16.70 -17.47
C VAL A 806 21.16 17.66 -18.19
N LEU A 807 20.57 18.60 -17.46
CA LEU A 807 19.81 19.70 -18.06
C LEU A 807 20.68 20.96 -18.18
N ASP A 808 20.21 21.93 -18.96
CA ASP A 808 20.75 23.28 -18.99
C ASP A 808 20.60 24.03 -17.65
N GLU A 809 21.24 25.20 -17.55
CA GLU A 809 21.28 26.00 -16.31
C GLU A 809 19.91 26.50 -15.82
N HIS A 810 18.86 26.33 -16.64
CA HIS A 810 17.48 26.68 -16.33
C HIS A 810 16.57 25.45 -16.12
N LEU A 811 17.10 24.23 -16.24
CA LEU A 811 16.37 22.96 -16.11
C LEU A 811 15.20 22.81 -17.10
N LEU A 812 15.36 23.35 -18.32
CA LEU A 812 14.36 23.34 -19.39
C LEU A 812 14.67 22.31 -20.48
N HIS A 813 15.94 22.03 -20.76
CA HIS A 813 16.36 21.22 -21.89
C HIS A 813 17.42 20.20 -21.50
N VAL A 814 17.19 18.94 -21.88
CA VAL A 814 18.14 17.83 -21.69
C VAL A 814 19.31 17.99 -22.66
N GLN A 815 20.53 17.82 -22.14
CA GLN A 815 21.77 17.89 -22.92
C GLN A 815 22.22 16.50 -23.35
N GLU A 816 22.76 16.42 -24.57
CA GLU A 816 23.38 15.21 -25.09
C GLU A 816 24.57 14.77 -24.22
N ARG A 817 24.66 13.46 -23.93
CA ARG A 817 25.68 12.90 -23.05
C ARG A 817 26.73 12.15 -23.89
N PHE A 818 27.96 12.66 -23.90
CA PHE A 818 29.07 12.02 -24.59
C PHE A 818 29.43 10.66 -23.95
N ASN A 819 29.49 9.62 -24.77
CA ASN A 819 29.97 8.30 -24.38
C ASN A 819 31.40 8.07 -24.94
N PRO A 820 32.46 8.09 -24.10
CA PRO A 820 33.83 7.90 -24.55
C PRO A 820 34.12 6.48 -25.05
N HIS A 821 33.31 5.50 -24.65
CA HIS A 821 33.53 4.08 -24.92
C HIS A 821 32.78 3.56 -26.17
N SER A 822 32.09 4.44 -26.92
CA SER A 822 31.47 4.03 -28.19
C SER A 822 32.55 3.51 -29.16
N LEU A 823 32.18 2.61 -30.07
CA LEU A 823 33.18 1.94 -30.94
C LEU A 823 33.93 2.93 -31.86
N GLU A 824 33.30 4.05 -32.21
CA GLU A 824 33.93 5.16 -32.95
C GLU A 824 34.89 5.99 -32.07
N ASN A 825 34.54 6.19 -30.78
CA ASN A 825 35.34 6.96 -29.84
C ASN A 825 36.47 6.15 -29.17
N ALA A 826 36.33 4.82 -29.08
CA ALA A 826 37.27 3.92 -28.41
C ALA A 826 38.69 4.00 -29.00
N VAL A 827 38.81 4.18 -30.32
CA VAL A 827 40.10 4.40 -31.00
C VAL A 827 40.80 5.67 -30.50
N HIS A 828 40.04 6.67 -30.07
CA HIS A 828 40.54 7.91 -29.48
C HIS A 828 40.76 7.84 -27.96
N GLN A 829 40.36 6.74 -27.30
CA GLN A 829 40.67 6.45 -25.88
C GLN A 829 41.95 5.62 -25.71
N LEU A 830 42.52 5.07 -26.79
CA LEU A 830 43.80 4.38 -26.74
C LEU A 830 44.90 5.38 -26.37
N THR A 831 45.61 5.11 -25.29
CA THR A 831 46.70 5.97 -24.81
C THR A 831 48.03 5.50 -25.37
N ASP A 832 48.96 6.43 -25.61
CA ASP A 832 50.35 6.06 -25.87
C ASP A 832 51.06 5.73 -24.54
N TYR A 833 50.54 4.71 -23.86
CA TYR A 833 51.02 4.30 -22.53
C TYR A 833 52.49 3.90 -22.57
N ALA A 834 52.95 3.32 -23.68
CA ALA A 834 54.35 2.97 -23.89
C ALA A 834 55.25 4.22 -23.93
N GLU A 835 54.89 5.26 -24.68
CA GLU A 835 55.64 6.53 -24.65
C GLU A 835 55.53 7.24 -23.29
N LEU A 836 54.35 7.26 -22.65
CA LEU A 836 54.15 7.88 -21.34
C LEU A 836 54.99 7.20 -20.24
N LYS A 837 54.97 5.87 -20.19
CA LYS A 837 55.77 5.04 -19.26
C LYS A 837 57.25 5.22 -19.51
N SER A 838 57.69 5.22 -20.79
CA SER A 838 59.08 5.47 -21.17
C SER A 838 59.55 6.88 -20.80
N ALA A 839 58.70 7.89 -21.00
CA ALA A 839 58.99 9.27 -20.64
C ALA A 839 59.08 9.46 -19.11
N ALA A 840 58.20 8.83 -18.35
CA ALA A 840 58.25 8.83 -16.88
C ALA A 840 59.50 8.11 -16.35
N GLN A 841 59.85 6.94 -16.91
CA GLN A 841 61.09 6.22 -16.57
C GLN A 841 62.33 7.04 -16.91
N ALA A 842 62.37 7.70 -18.07
CA ALA A 842 63.45 8.58 -18.47
C ALA A 842 63.58 9.84 -17.59
N GLN A 843 62.46 10.44 -17.16
CA GLN A 843 62.47 11.56 -16.20
C GLN A 843 62.93 11.13 -14.80
N ASN A 844 62.55 9.92 -14.36
CA ASN A 844 62.95 9.37 -13.06
C ASN A 844 64.35 8.72 -13.07
N GLY A 845 65.06 8.73 -14.21
CA GLY A 845 66.43 8.22 -14.31
C GLY A 845 66.57 6.69 -14.35
N ILE A 846 65.49 5.96 -14.62
CA ILE A 846 65.47 4.49 -14.68
C ILE A 846 65.77 4.06 -16.13
N SER A 847 66.94 3.47 -16.39
CA SER A 847 67.31 2.97 -17.72
C SER A 847 66.70 1.58 -17.99
N ALA A 848 66.20 1.37 -19.21
CA ALA A 848 65.45 0.19 -19.64
C ALA A 848 66.22 -1.16 -19.71
N ASP A 849 67.45 -1.24 -19.21
CA ASP A 849 68.31 -2.44 -19.25
C ASP A 849 68.26 -3.31 -17.98
N ASP A 850 67.62 -2.88 -16.88
CA ASP A 850 67.55 -3.68 -15.65
C ASP A 850 66.39 -4.69 -15.63
N ASN A 851 66.53 -5.71 -16.47
CA ASN A 851 65.66 -6.89 -16.48
C ASN A 851 66.05 -7.91 -15.37
N SER A 852 66.66 -7.45 -14.27
CA SER A 852 67.25 -8.32 -13.23
C SER A 852 66.73 -8.11 -11.80
N ILE A 853 65.75 -7.24 -11.57
CA ILE A 853 65.08 -7.12 -10.26
C ILE A 853 64.03 -8.23 -10.06
N LYS A 854 64.53 -9.47 -9.95
CA LYS A 854 63.95 -10.45 -9.04
C LYS A 854 64.77 -10.40 -7.75
N ASP A 855 64.32 -9.58 -6.79
CA ASP A 855 64.23 -9.93 -5.38
C ASP A 855 63.89 -8.69 -4.54
N THR A 856 62.73 -8.76 -3.88
CA THR A 856 62.48 -8.19 -2.54
C THR A 856 63.14 -6.86 -2.17
N GLU A 857 62.54 -5.74 -2.57
CA GLU A 857 62.37 -4.66 -1.58
C GLU A 857 61.11 -4.96 -0.76
N SER A 858 61.32 -5.37 0.49
CA SER A 858 60.27 -5.36 1.49
C SER A 858 59.89 -3.91 1.75
N THR A 859 58.80 -3.46 1.12
CA THR A 859 57.92 -2.48 1.76
C THR A 859 57.54 -3.09 3.11
N GLY A 860 57.84 -2.38 4.21
CA GLY A 860 57.84 -2.92 5.57
C GLY A 860 56.47 -3.18 6.18
N ASP A 861 55.54 -3.72 5.41
CA ASP A 861 54.22 -4.19 5.86
C ASP A 861 54.23 -5.72 6.01
N ASP A 862 55.11 -6.21 6.88
CA ASP A 862 55.18 -7.61 7.30
C ASP A 862 54.06 -7.90 8.33
N ASN A 863 52.83 -7.49 7.99
CA ASN A 863 51.63 -7.68 8.80
C ASN A 863 50.99 -9.04 8.46
N PRO A 864 51.10 -10.06 9.33
CA PRO A 864 50.61 -11.40 9.03
C PRO A 864 49.08 -11.52 8.97
N ALA A 865 48.33 -10.42 9.13
CA ALA A 865 46.88 -10.37 9.00
C ALA A 865 46.38 -10.36 7.54
N HIS A 866 47.21 -9.95 6.56
CA HIS A 866 46.82 -9.87 5.15
C HIS A 866 47.34 -11.05 4.32
N ARG A 867 46.71 -12.21 4.50
CA ARG A 867 46.77 -13.31 3.54
C ARG A 867 45.42 -13.44 2.84
N TYR A 868 45.41 -13.22 1.54
CA TYR A 868 44.32 -13.66 0.68
C TYR A 868 44.44 -15.17 0.49
N GLU A 869 43.48 -15.95 0.98
CA GLU A 869 43.30 -17.33 0.54
C GLU A 869 42.37 -17.35 -0.69
N THR A 870 42.57 -18.35 -1.55
CA THR A 870 41.79 -18.53 -2.78
C THR A 870 40.39 -19.06 -2.44
N ASP A 871 39.49 -18.19 -2.02
CA ASP A 871 38.03 -18.28 -2.20
C ASP A 871 37.35 -17.01 -1.65
N GLY A 872 36.92 -16.11 -2.55
CA GLY A 872 35.75 -15.21 -2.45
C GLY A 872 35.66 -14.12 -1.37
N ASP A 873 36.06 -14.37 -0.12
CA ASP A 873 35.58 -13.62 1.04
C ASP A 873 36.46 -12.41 1.43
N VAL A 874 35.87 -11.21 1.42
CA VAL A 874 36.51 -9.99 1.93
C VAL A 874 36.18 -9.81 3.41
N LYS A 875 37.21 -9.86 4.28
CA LYS A 875 37.06 -9.33 5.64
C LYS A 875 37.25 -7.81 5.64
N MET A 876 36.21 -7.11 6.10
CA MET A 876 36.29 -5.68 6.42
C MET A 876 37.41 -5.43 7.45
N ALA A 877 38.32 -4.52 7.13
CA ALA A 877 39.35 -4.08 8.06
C ALA A 877 38.70 -3.34 9.23
N GLY A 878 39.04 -3.70 10.47
CA GLY A 878 38.59 -2.96 11.64
C GLY A 878 39.25 -1.58 11.68
N GLU A 879 38.44 -0.53 11.81
CA GLU A 879 38.94 0.83 12.02
C GLU A 879 39.78 0.90 13.30
N GLN A 880 41.10 1.12 13.16
CA GLN A 880 41.88 1.96 14.07
C GLN A 880 43.33 2.16 13.60
N SER A 881 43.84 3.38 13.85
CA SER A 881 45.26 3.78 13.81
C SER A 881 45.88 4.14 12.44
N THR A 882 45.60 5.36 11.93
CA THR A 882 46.56 6.12 11.07
C THR A 882 46.29 7.65 11.08
N VAL A 883 46.40 8.32 12.23
CA VAL A 883 46.83 9.75 12.28
C VAL A 883 47.62 9.98 13.58
N GLU A 884 48.91 10.36 13.47
CA GLU A 884 49.60 11.03 14.58
C GLU A 884 49.15 12.50 14.62
N GLU A 885 48.06 12.77 15.34
CA GLU A 885 47.59 14.15 15.52
C GLU A 885 48.42 14.85 16.62
N VAL A 886 49.06 15.97 16.26
CA VAL A 886 49.94 16.71 17.15
C VAL A 886 49.13 17.28 18.32
N LYS A 887 49.47 16.85 19.55
CA LYS A 887 48.83 17.32 20.78
C LYS A 887 48.88 18.85 20.93
N ALA A 888 47.74 19.48 20.69
CA ALA A 888 47.31 20.68 21.39
C ALA A 888 46.13 20.30 22.30
N GLN A 889 46.43 19.71 23.47
CA GLN A 889 45.41 19.50 24.50
C GLN A 889 45.05 20.86 25.11
N THR A 890 43.90 21.42 24.74
CA THR A 890 43.29 22.53 25.48
C THR A 890 42.74 22.01 26.82
N ASP A 891 42.95 22.80 27.86
CA ASP A 891 42.53 22.50 29.23
C ASP A 891 40.99 22.50 29.34
N PHE A 892 40.44 21.57 30.14
CA PHE A 892 38.99 21.39 30.29
C PHE A 892 38.38 22.16 31.48
N ASP A 893 39.16 23.05 32.12
CA ASP A 893 38.76 23.79 33.33
C ASP A 893 38.43 25.29 33.11
N GLU A 894 38.49 25.81 31.88
CA GLU A 894 38.07 27.19 31.54
C GLU A 894 36.86 27.22 30.58
N ALA A 895 35.67 26.99 31.11
CA ALA A 895 34.42 27.22 30.39
C ALA A 895 34.18 28.73 30.18
N ASN A 896 34.11 29.17 28.92
CA ASN A 896 33.77 30.55 28.55
C ASN A 896 32.24 30.67 28.31
N PRO A 897 31.46 31.31 29.21
CA PRO A 897 30.00 31.31 29.14
C PRO A 897 29.42 32.08 27.94
N GLU A 898 30.20 32.92 27.27
CA GLU A 898 29.74 33.72 26.13
C GLU A 898 29.79 32.94 24.80
N ALA A 899 30.48 31.79 24.75
CA ALA A 899 30.56 30.97 23.54
C ALA A 899 29.35 30.02 23.34
N GLU A 900 28.70 29.57 24.41
CA GLU A 900 27.47 28.75 24.34
C GLU A 900 26.24 29.55 23.90
N ALA A 901 26.30 30.89 23.90
CA ALA A 901 25.19 31.76 23.54
C ALA A 901 24.87 31.81 22.02
N LEU A 902 25.64 31.09 21.18
CA LEU A 902 25.57 31.18 19.71
C LEU A 902 25.32 29.85 18.98
N ASP A 903 25.06 28.72 19.64
CA ASP A 903 24.63 27.49 18.93
C ASP A 903 23.11 27.51 18.65
N HIS A 904 22.76 27.45 17.36
CA HIS A 904 21.40 27.56 16.86
C HIS A 904 20.59 26.26 16.98
N ARG A 905 21.22 25.12 17.32
CA ARG A 905 20.61 23.78 17.23
C ARG A 905 19.87 23.32 18.48
N SER A 906 19.85 24.13 19.53
CA SER A 906 19.35 23.76 20.86
C SER A 906 18.17 24.62 21.35
N ARG A 907 17.29 25.08 20.44
CA ARG A 907 16.06 25.83 20.79
C ARG A 907 14.84 25.41 19.98
N ASP A 908 14.34 24.18 20.20
CA ASP A 908 12.94 23.86 19.83
C ASP A 908 12.28 22.76 20.69
N ALA A 909 12.68 22.68 21.97
CA ALA A 909 12.14 21.71 22.92
C ALA A 909 11.76 22.32 24.28
N GLU A 910 11.18 23.53 24.30
CA GLU A 910 10.34 24.05 25.39
C GLU A 910 9.66 25.37 24.99
N SER A 911 8.42 25.30 24.49
CA SER A 911 7.48 26.43 24.45
C SER A 911 6.05 25.89 24.45
N THR A 912 5.19 26.46 25.29
CA THR A 912 3.82 25.93 25.45
C THR A 912 2.84 26.59 24.47
N LEU A 913 1.75 25.90 24.14
CA LEU A 913 0.75 26.33 23.15
C LEU A 913 0.23 27.76 23.43
N SER A 914 0.15 28.15 24.71
CA SER A 914 -0.27 29.46 25.19
C SER A 914 0.63 30.62 24.75
N GLU A 915 1.94 30.39 24.61
CA GLU A 915 2.91 31.42 24.19
C GLU A 915 2.88 31.65 22.67
N ARG A 916 2.51 30.62 21.90
CA ARG A 916 2.31 30.74 20.45
C ARG A 916 1.02 31.51 20.11
N MET A 917 0.02 31.50 20.98
CA MET A 917 -1.22 32.28 20.80
C MET A 917 -1.11 33.75 21.22
N SER A 918 -0.22 34.12 22.14
CA SER A 918 -0.03 35.53 22.54
C SER A 918 0.69 36.36 21.45
N TYR A 919 1.53 35.73 20.64
CA TYR A 919 2.34 36.39 19.60
C TYR A 919 1.51 36.96 18.43
N ASN A 920 0.34 36.38 18.16
CA ASN A 920 -0.57 36.86 17.09
C ASN A 920 -1.46 38.05 17.51
N HIS A 921 -1.42 38.48 18.78
CA HIS A 921 -2.29 39.54 19.31
C HIS A 921 -1.57 40.82 19.75
N SER A 922 -0.24 40.92 19.63
CA SER A 922 0.56 42.02 20.18
C SER A 922 1.12 43.04 19.17
N ARG A 923 0.84 42.91 17.87
CA ARG A 923 1.17 43.95 16.87
C ARG A 923 0.07 45.00 16.74
N GLY A 924 0.00 45.87 17.74
CA GLY A 924 -0.75 47.12 17.67
C GLY A 924 -0.51 47.99 18.90
N ILE A 925 -0.09 49.25 18.66
CA ILE A 925 0.04 50.34 19.64
C ILE A 925 1.22 50.12 20.63
N ASP A 926 2.17 51.01 20.92
CA ASP A 926 2.60 52.36 20.48
C ASP A 926 3.76 52.77 21.44
N THR A 927 4.38 53.95 21.22
CA THR A 927 5.31 54.71 22.10
C THR A 927 6.81 54.31 22.06
N GLN A 928 7.80 55.21 22.20
CA GLN A 928 7.81 56.70 22.19
C GLN A 928 9.22 57.31 21.93
N LEU A 929 9.22 58.56 21.43
CA LEU A 929 10.14 59.71 21.67
C LEU A 929 11.64 59.49 22.01
N ASP A 930 12.53 60.10 21.20
CA ASP A 930 13.37 61.21 21.69
C ASP A 930 13.82 62.17 20.55
N THR A 931 14.37 63.30 20.97
CA THR A 931 14.41 64.68 20.49
C THR A 931 15.37 65.12 19.36
N ASP A 932 14.85 66.06 18.54
CA ASP A 932 15.42 67.32 17.99
C ASP A 932 16.78 67.47 17.23
N ASP A 933 16.66 68.30 16.18
CA ASP A 933 17.65 69.16 15.50
C ASP A 933 18.80 68.54 14.67
N GLY A 934 19.10 69.12 13.49
CA GLY A 934 20.22 68.60 12.66
C GLY A 934 20.26 68.80 11.13
N ARG A 935 19.71 69.88 10.56
CA ARG A 935 20.23 70.59 9.35
C ARG A 935 20.88 69.86 8.13
N LEU A 936 20.37 70.28 6.95
CA LEU A 936 21.09 70.64 5.69
C LEU A 936 21.39 69.60 4.60
N ASN A 937 20.89 69.93 3.40
CA ASN A 937 21.47 69.77 2.05
C ASN A 937 21.66 68.35 1.46
N ALA A 938 21.66 68.14 0.14
CA ALA A 938 21.11 68.85 -1.03
C ALA A 938 21.35 67.97 -2.29
N HIS A 939 20.64 68.25 -3.40
CA HIS A 939 20.91 67.73 -4.76
C HIS A 939 20.67 66.22 -5.01
N SER A 940 20.26 65.75 -6.21
CA SER A 940 19.75 66.44 -7.42
C SER A 940 19.25 65.44 -8.47
N GLY A 941 18.17 65.78 -9.19
CA GLY A 941 17.80 65.20 -10.49
C GLY A 941 17.15 63.80 -10.45
N HIS A 942 16.29 63.41 -11.41
CA HIS A 942 15.70 64.18 -12.52
C HIS A 942 14.35 63.54 -12.94
N GLU A 943 13.38 64.39 -13.31
CA GLU A 943 12.35 64.23 -14.37
C GLU A 943 11.81 62.82 -14.70
N SER A 944 10.53 62.55 -14.43
CA SER A 944 9.38 62.66 -15.39
C SER A 944 8.95 61.28 -15.92
N SER A 945 7.70 60.96 -16.27
CA SER A 945 6.47 61.73 -16.56
C SER A 945 5.23 60.97 -16.01
N GLU A 946 4.21 61.62 -15.44
CA GLU A 946 2.91 62.00 -16.05
C GLU A 946 2.19 60.88 -16.86
N GLY A 947 0.88 60.61 -16.71
CA GLY A 947 -0.22 61.26 -15.94
C GLY A 947 -1.18 60.24 -15.27
N GLU A 948 -2.04 60.62 -14.31
CA GLU A 948 -3.37 61.27 -14.49
C GLU A 948 -4.37 60.46 -15.35
N ASN A 949 -5.63 60.15 -14.99
CA ASN A 949 -6.60 60.62 -13.96
C ASN A 949 -7.37 59.40 -13.40
N VAL A 950 -7.83 59.27 -12.13
CA VAL A 950 -8.75 60.07 -11.29
C VAL A 950 -10.22 60.08 -11.74
N SER A 951 -11.07 59.26 -11.07
CA SER A 951 -12.42 59.60 -10.52
C SER A 951 -13.10 58.34 -9.93
N THR A 952 -13.10 58.03 -8.63
CA THR A 952 -13.83 58.61 -7.46
C THR A 952 -15.26 58.09 -7.20
N GLN A 953 -15.52 57.84 -5.90
CA GLN A 953 -16.78 57.47 -5.20
C GLN A 953 -17.01 55.94 -5.07
N GLY A 954 -17.21 55.35 -3.89
CA GLY A 954 -17.67 55.85 -2.58
C GLY A 954 -19.09 55.33 -2.32
N SER A 955 -19.50 54.84 -1.14
CA SER A 955 -18.84 54.82 0.18
C SER A 955 -19.55 53.86 1.15
N LYS A 956 -18.88 53.51 2.26
CA LYS A 956 -19.44 53.13 3.59
C LYS A 956 -20.39 51.92 3.68
N TRP A 957 -19.94 50.92 4.45
CA TRP A 957 -20.77 50.29 5.49
C TRP A 957 -20.08 50.42 6.86
N GLN A 958 -20.86 50.50 7.93
CA GLN A 958 -20.39 50.83 9.28
C GLN A 958 -20.17 49.58 10.14
N ASP A 959 -19.20 49.68 11.04
CA ASP A 959 -18.97 48.77 12.17
C ASP A 959 -20.13 48.84 13.19
N GLY A 960 -20.40 47.74 13.90
CA GLY A 960 -21.73 47.48 14.49
C GLY A 960 -21.88 46.40 15.57
N LEU A 961 -20.84 46.14 16.37
CA LEU A 961 -20.92 45.63 17.77
C LEU A 961 -21.48 44.22 18.10
N ARG A 962 -20.66 43.52 18.89
CA ARG A 962 -20.90 42.33 19.73
C ARG A 962 -22.23 42.27 20.49
N ARG A 963 -22.72 41.03 20.71
CA ARG A 963 -23.21 40.46 22.00
C ARG A 963 -23.28 38.93 21.88
N GLU A 964 -22.49 38.19 22.66
CA GLU A 964 -22.73 37.68 24.04
C GLU A 964 -23.23 36.21 24.03
N GLU A 965 -22.56 35.37 24.81
CA GLU A 965 -22.87 33.96 25.08
C GLU A 965 -24.06 33.87 26.07
N ASP A 966 -24.86 32.79 26.03
CA ASP A 966 -24.97 31.87 27.19
C ASP A 966 -25.94 30.67 27.01
N ASP A 967 -25.66 29.66 27.84
CA ASP A 967 -26.52 28.60 28.42
C ASP A 967 -27.25 27.51 27.57
N LYS A 968 -26.66 26.31 27.65
CA LYS A 968 -27.24 25.05 28.19
C LYS A 968 -28.78 24.84 28.18
N ALA A 969 -29.19 23.79 27.47
CA ALA A 969 -30.16 22.78 27.95
C ALA A 969 -29.86 21.42 27.30
#